data_AF-A0A943LZM6-F1
#
_entry.id   AF-A0A943LZM6-F1
#
_cell.length_a   1.000
_cell.length_b   1.000
_cell.length_c   1.000
_cell.angle_alpha   90.00
_cell.angle_beta   90.00
_cell.angle_gamma   90.00
#
_symmetry.space_group_name_H-M   'P 1'
#
loop_
_entity.id
_entity.type
_entity.pdbx_description
1 polymer ?
#
loop_
_entity_poly.entity_id
_entity_poly.type
_entity_poly.pdbx_seq_one_letter_code
_entity_poly.pdbx_strand_id
1 'polypeptide(L)'
;MFPLVCLGLLLSCKDEMIPLPPEPDVQPSVAVEAGRVTSTSLSVYVTPSDALSCAATIVRAGATEPSAAEILAHGKSVDVTKPQSEVKFSDLESATEYVILAAASNDAGTSPVERISMKTGEADDPEIPEGPEIPDADFRMKGTSAYGLYYGEWGVAHNYGITVTDVVFDDYGYATGAGLAITLDLYGSATESPMNAVLPAGTYTVDPEGMDEEGSVSLTSEFSRCTFIDDEGRESGTELITDGYVTVDYVAGRYTMVGKFMLADGQSVAFVYVGEMDLTNMSGVLGCDYHVDADRITTAVYLGDSDGEGLDNFYLQIGDGYLEDGWVSEEGFVFTLDMFAPRRSGSGELRLPEGDYVWGEYGEFSIGDYYSYGAYHLPSMQMEIYWESGVVHVTHTAGGYRLEGSFVLYDGYELSFTYEGAIDWSNQEPVRVGEVLDAAFDRGEGVYSILESGFESYYLTFVEQTTGVRARIQLFDNISADTDDPVITPGVYTAVPTEEQAAPQTFALGTMYAGFWHDGSWCRRKNPESGLEGEAAVTGGTIGITSAKKDYYRVELDLTTTDGAFTGVYDGFLQLYSGEIPEPVGDLDITFDHILRAWDFGEQQNGAVRYYGELADVPFEGVDRPADGGAGHSVIWDFYAEAGAQRLMPGTYQLSNSKTPGTCSMQQTFIRVFDKFGERTDVTFERGEITVAESGDGAYHIVMDMYSAREEHIVARYDGAIDFVATRASAVAAPVSHKGLAPAPQSGLTQRWKPIERVAAPDKQALSGRGRVTADGGPGRYHRGMPPRQRQ
;
A
#
# COMPACT_ATOMS: atom_id res chain seq x y z
N MET A 1 -72.88 45.70 -28.36
CA MET A 1 -72.90 46.57 -29.55
C MET A 1 -72.26 45.76 -30.68
N PHE A 2 -72.89 45.62 -31.85
CA PHE A 2 -72.41 44.82 -33.01
C PHE A 2 -71.58 45.68 -33.98
N PRO A 3 -70.88 45.13 -35.02
CA PRO A 3 -70.46 43.74 -35.30
C PRO A 3 -68.90 43.64 -35.23
N LEU A 4 -68.01 43.14 -36.11
CA LEU A 4 -67.96 42.42 -37.41
C LEU A 4 -66.51 41.84 -37.52
N VAL A 5 -66.19 40.53 -37.56
CA VAL A 5 -66.26 39.50 -38.64
C VAL A 5 -65.10 39.52 -39.67
N CYS A 6 -64.73 38.31 -40.16
CA CYS A 6 -63.69 37.91 -41.13
C CYS A 6 -62.25 37.74 -40.58
N LEU A 7 -61.49 36.65 -40.85
CA LEU A 7 -61.23 35.84 -42.06
C LEU A 7 -60.25 36.55 -43.03
N GLY A 8 -59.14 35.97 -43.50
CA GLY A 8 -58.55 34.63 -43.27
C GLY A 8 -57.24 34.46 -44.08
N LEU A 9 -56.55 33.33 -43.92
CA LEU A 9 -55.21 33.03 -44.51
C LEU A 9 -55.01 33.42 -45.98
N LEU A 10 -53.79 33.85 -46.33
CA LEU A 10 -53.07 33.51 -47.57
C LEU A 10 -51.58 33.92 -47.48
N LEU A 11 -50.67 33.02 -47.94
CA LEU A 11 -49.25 33.25 -48.30
C LEU A 11 -48.33 33.78 -47.16
N SER A 12 -47.35 33.03 -46.62
CA SER A 12 -46.21 32.35 -47.27
C SER A 12 -45.18 33.30 -47.90
N CYS A 13 -44.25 33.81 -47.07
CA CYS A 13 -42.80 33.87 -47.34
C CYS A 13 -42.06 34.48 -46.13
N LYS A 14 -41.03 33.77 -45.63
CA LYS A 14 -39.97 34.22 -44.70
C LYS A 14 -40.16 35.57 -44.00
N ASP A 15 -40.55 35.55 -42.73
CA ASP A 15 -40.16 36.64 -41.82
C ASP A 15 -38.65 36.56 -41.60
N GLU A 16 -37.93 37.64 -41.92
CA GLU A 16 -36.55 37.80 -41.50
C GLU A 16 -36.54 38.11 -40.00
N MET A 17 -36.12 37.15 -39.17
CA MET A 17 -35.64 37.49 -37.83
C MET A 17 -34.48 38.47 -38.00
N ILE A 18 -34.73 39.73 -37.67
CA ILE A 18 -33.67 40.71 -37.43
C ILE A 18 -32.79 40.09 -36.33
N PRO A 19 -31.51 39.78 -36.59
CA PRO A 19 -30.64 39.31 -35.53
C PRO A 19 -30.58 40.39 -34.45
N LEU A 20 -30.67 39.98 -33.19
CA LEU A 20 -30.06 40.80 -32.14
C LEU A 20 -28.59 41.03 -32.56
N PRO A 21 -28.04 42.24 -32.41
CA PRO A 21 -26.61 42.41 -32.60
C PRO A 21 -25.91 41.40 -31.68
N PRO A 22 -24.84 40.72 -32.12
CA PRO A 22 -24.05 39.90 -31.21
C PRO A 22 -23.63 40.78 -30.03
N GLU A 23 -23.73 40.24 -28.83
CA GLU A 23 -23.18 40.92 -27.66
C GLU A 23 -21.69 41.19 -27.92
N PRO A 24 -21.16 42.36 -27.51
CA PRO A 24 -19.77 42.69 -27.78
C PRO A 24 -18.87 41.63 -27.16
N ASP A 25 -17.91 41.15 -27.92
CA ASP A 25 -16.97 40.11 -27.53
C ASP A 25 -16.15 40.59 -26.31
N VAL A 26 -16.60 40.25 -25.10
CA VAL A 26 -16.06 40.82 -23.86
C VAL A 26 -14.74 40.15 -23.56
N GLN A 27 -13.65 40.90 -23.74
CA GLN A 27 -12.31 40.44 -23.37
C GLN A 27 -12.26 40.15 -21.86
N PRO A 28 -11.78 38.97 -21.44
CA PRO A 28 -11.69 38.63 -20.03
C PRO A 28 -10.62 39.49 -19.37
N SER A 29 -10.79 39.77 -18.09
CA SER A 29 -9.85 40.58 -17.33
C SER A 29 -9.66 40.05 -15.91
N VAL A 30 -8.56 40.45 -15.30
CA VAL A 30 -8.21 40.10 -13.92
C VAL A 30 -7.51 41.30 -13.28
N ALA A 31 -7.87 41.61 -12.04
CA ALA A 31 -7.14 42.54 -11.19
C ALA A 31 -6.45 41.77 -10.05
N VAL A 32 -5.28 42.26 -9.61
CA VAL A 32 -4.49 41.65 -8.54
C VAL A 32 -4.15 42.72 -7.51
N GLU A 33 -4.62 42.54 -6.28
CA GLU A 33 -4.35 43.43 -5.15
C GLU A 33 -3.44 42.74 -4.12
N ALA A 34 -2.60 43.51 -3.43
CA ALA A 34 -1.66 42.96 -2.44
C ALA A 34 -2.41 42.40 -1.21
N GLY A 35 -2.15 41.14 -0.87
CA GLY A 35 -2.65 40.47 0.33
C GLY A 35 -1.63 40.48 1.48
N ARG A 36 -1.55 39.37 2.20
CA ARG A 36 -0.66 39.18 3.36
C ARG A 36 0.79 39.02 2.91
N VAL A 37 1.71 39.49 3.75
CA VAL A 37 3.17 39.29 3.63
C VAL A 37 3.66 38.59 4.88
N THR A 38 4.49 37.56 4.73
CA THR A 38 5.34 37.01 5.79
C THR A 38 6.79 36.95 5.31
N SER A 39 7.70 36.46 6.15
CA SER A 39 9.11 36.22 5.82
C SER A 39 9.31 35.14 4.74
N THR A 40 8.37 34.20 4.58
CA THR A 40 8.47 33.07 3.61
C THR A 40 7.24 32.90 2.70
N SER A 41 6.23 33.75 2.81
CA SER A 41 5.00 33.65 2.01
C SER A 41 4.43 35.01 1.61
N LEU A 42 3.69 35.01 0.50
CA LEU A 42 2.97 36.17 -0.04
C LEU A 42 1.57 35.71 -0.46
N SER A 43 0.54 36.50 -0.19
CA SER A 43 -0.77 36.31 -0.81
C SER A 43 -1.23 37.54 -1.60
N VAL A 44 -2.13 37.32 -2.53
CA VAL A 44 -2.82 38.36 -3.32
C VAL A 44 -4.31 38.11 -3.36
N TYR A 45 -5.08 39.19 -3.47
CA TYR A 45 -6.50 39.11 -3.79
C TYR A 45 -6.66 39.23 -5.31
N VAL A 46 -7.18 38.17 -5.93
CA VAL A 46 -7.39 38.09 -7.38
C VAL A 46 -8.88 38.27 -7.67
N THR A 47 -9.19 39.21 -8.56
CA THR A 47 -10.54 39.58 -8.98
C THR A 47 -10.68 39.32 -10.47
N PRO A 48 -11.20 38.14 -10.88
CA PRO A 48 -11.53 37.88 -12.28
C PRO A 48 -12.77 38.68 -12.70
N SER A 49 -12.92 38.94 -14.01
CA SER A 49 -14.09 39.58 -14.60
C SER A 49 -14.28 39.12 -16.04
N ASP A 50 -15.52 38.75 -16.37
CA ASP A 50 -15.93 38.18 -17.66
C ASP A 50 -15.12 36.93 -18.08
N ALA A 51 -14.64 36.16 -17.10
CA ALA A 51 -13.74 35.03 -17.28
C ALA A 51 -14.42 33.66 -17.08
N LEU A 52 -14.03 32.66 -17.87
CA LEU A 52 -14.36 31.24 -17.69
C LEU A 52 -13.26 30.49 -16.92
N SER A 53 -12.02 30.94 -17.02
CA SER A 53 -10.91 30.48 -16.18
C SER A 53 -10.02 31.64 -15.76
N CYS A 54 -9.37 31.52 -14.60
CA CYS A 54 -8.40 32.47 -14.09
C CYS A 54 -7.34 31.71 -13.29
N ALA A 55 -6.09 32.13 -13.37
CA ALA A 55 -4.98 31.54 -12.63
C ALA A 55 -3.95 32.60 -12.24
N ALA A 56 -3.22 32.32 -11.16
CA ALA A 56 -2.14 33.18 -10.68
C ALA A 56 -0.87 32.36 -10.35
N THR A 57 0.30 32.92 -10.66
CA THR A 57 1.60 32.33 -10.37
C THR A 57 2.57 33.38 -9.82
N ILE A 58 3.73 32.94 -9.33
CA ILE A 58 4.76 33.79 -8.74
C ILE A 58 6.12 33.50 -9.36
N VAL A 59 6.88 34.56 -9.65
CA VAL A 59 8.28 34.46 -10.09
C VAL A 59 9.16 35.41 -9.29
N ARG A 60 10.44 35.05 -9.08
CA ARG A 60 11.41 35.96 -8.46
C ARG A 60 11.62 37.19 -9.33
N ALA A 61 11.74 38.37 -8.73
CA ALA A 61 11.96 39.60 -9.49
C ALA A 61 13.23 39.51 -10.35
N GLY A 62 13.08 39.76 -11.65
CA GLY A 62 14.15 39.62 -12.65
C GLY A 62 14.26 38.24 -13.31
N ALA A 63 13.43 37.26 -12.93
CA ALA A 63 13.20 36.06 -13.72
C ALA A 63 12.39 36.36 -15.00
N THR A 64 12.28 35.39 -15.91
CA THR A 64 11.39 35.49 -17.09
C THR A 64 9.94 35.40 -16.64
N GLU A 65 9.11 36.41 -16.94
CA GLU A 65 7.67 36.34 -16.72
C GLU A 65 7.02 35.32 -17.70
N PRO A 66 6.28 34.29 -17.23
CA PRO A 66 5.47 33.43 -18.10
C PRO A 66 4.37 34.19 -18.84
N SER A 67 3.97 33.67 -19.99
CA SER A 67 2.85 34.18 -20.78
C SER A 67 1.49 33.81 -20.16
N ALA A 68 0.42 34.49 -20.59
CA ALA A 68 -0.94 34.21 -20.13
C ALA A 68 -1.33 32.72 -20.30
N ALA A 69 -0.86 32.05 -21.35
CA ALA A 69 -1.15 30.63 -21.58
C ALA A 69 -0.42 29.72 -20.57
N GLU A 70 0.84 30.02 -20.24
CA GLU A 70 1.61 29.26 -19.24
C GLU A 70 1.07 29.50 -17.82
N ILE A 71 0.60 30.71 -17.52
CA ILE A 71 -0.08 31.03 -16.25
C ILE A 71 -1.39 30.26 -16.13
N LEU A 72 -2.19 30.18 -17.20
CA LEU A 72 -3.47 29.44 -17.20
C LEU A 72 -3.29 27.92 -17.19
N ALA A 73 -2.13 27.39 -17.62
CA ALA A 73 -1.84 25.96 -17.63
C ALA A 73 -1.13 25.45 -16.36
N HIS A 74 -0.36 26.30 -15.67
CA HIS A 74 0.53 25.90 -14.57
C HIS A 74 0.50 26.83 -13.34
N GLY A 75 -0.35 27.87 -13.34
CA GLY A 75 -0.61 28.71 -12.17
C GLY A 75 -1.64 28.10 -11.24
N LYS A 76 -1.73 28.60 -10.01
CA LYS A 76 -2.80 28.24 -9.06
C LYS A 76 -4.12 28.75 -9.61
N SER A 77 -5.10 27.85 -9.75
CA SER A 77 -6.45 28.17 -10.22
C SER A 77 -7.14 29.19 -9.29
N VAL A 78 -7.97 30.06 -9.87
CA VAL A 78 -8.71 31.10 -9.18
C VAL A 78 -10.18 30.96 -9.51
N ASP A 79 -10.99 30.71 -8.49
CA ASP A 79 -12.45 30.58 -8.60
C ASP A 79 -13.09 31.84 -9.21
N VAL A 80 -13.56 31.71 -10.46
CA VAL A 80 -14.22 32.77 -11.25
C VAL A 80 -15.68 33.02 -10.84
N THR A 81 -16.27 32.18 -9.99
CA THR A 81 -17.62 32.38 -9.45
C THR A 81 -17.64 33.36 -8.27
N LYS A 82 -16.49 33.55 -7.61
CA LYS A 82 -16.30 34.50 -6.51
C LYS A 82 -15.91 35.88 -7.06
N PRO A 83 -16.40 36.98 -6.46
CA PRO A 83 -16.04 38.34 -6.89
C PRO A 83 -14.58 38.72 -6.56
N GLN A 84 -13.94 38.01 -5.63
CA GLN A 84 -12.54 38.14 -5.26
C GLN A 84 -12.13 36.87 -4.49
N SER A 85 -10.92 36.36 -4.73
CA SER A 85 -10.36 35.16 -4.09
C SER A 85 -8.93 35.42 -3.61
N GLU A 86 -8.54 34.91 -2.44
CA GLU A 86 -7.15 35.02 -1.95
C GLU A 86 -6.30 33.85 -2.45
N VAL A 87 -5.11 34.14 -3.01
CA VAL A 87 -4.15 33.13 -3.48
C VAL A 87 -2.86 33.23 -2.68
N LYS A 88 -2.49 32.18 -1.93
CA LYS A 88 -1.25 32.10 -1.14
C LYS A 88 -0.13 31.39 -1.92
N PHE A 89 1.06 31.99 -1.91
CA PHE A 89 2.32 31.40 -2.33
C PHE A 89 3.24 31.25 -1.11
N SER A 90 3.70 30.02 -0.86
CA SER A 90 4.55 29.64 0.27
C SER A 90 6.00 29.42 -0.18
N ASP A 91 6.88 29.06 0.75
CA ASP A 91 8.21 28.48 0.49
C ASP A 91 9.16 29.40 -0.29
N LEU A 92 8.94 30.71 -0.12
CA LEU A 92 9.69 31.77 -0.77
C LEU A 92 10.93 32.13 0.05
N GLU A 93 12.05 32.40 -0.64
CA GLU A 93 13.20 33.06 -0.01
C GLU A 93 12.77 34.36 0.67
N SER A 94 13.26 34.56 1.89
CA SER A 94 13.06 35.79 2.65
C SER A 94 13.88 36.96 2.10
N ALA A 95 13.57 38.16 2.56
CA ALA A 95 14.16 39.42 2.12
C ALA A 95 14.15 39.63 0.58
N THR A 96 13.29 38.93 -0.16
CA THR A 96 13.35 38.80 -1.62
C THR A 96 12.12 39.39 -2.29
N GLU A 97 12.34 40.08 -3.40
CA GLU A 97 11.27 40.66 -4.22
C GLU A 97 10.78 39.62 -5.25
N TYR A 98 9.47 39.50 -5.37
CA TYR A 98 8.76 38.64 -6.30
C TYR A 98 7.78 39.45 -7.15
N VAL A 99 7.45 38.92 -8.32
CA VAL A 99 6.35 39.40 -9.15
C VAL A 99 5.29 38.30 -9.18
N ILE A 100 4.11 38.63 -8.68
CA ILE A 100 2.93 37.77 -8.78
C ILE A 100 2.18 38.19 -10.05
N LEU A 101 1.82 37.19 -10.85
CA LEU A 101 1.30 37.32 -12.21
C LEU A 101 -0.04 36.59 -12.31
N ALA A 102 -1.07 37.24 -12.85
CA ALA A 102 -2.37 36.59 -13.08
C ALA A 102 -2.84 36.76 -14.53
N ALA A 103 -3.56 35.76 -15.01
CA ALA A 103 -4.21 35.75 -16.32
C ALA A 103 -5.59 35.10 -16.24
N ALA A 104 -6.50 35.54 -17.08
CA ALA A 104 -7.85 35.01 -17.25
C ALA A 104 -8.11 34.63 -18.71
N SER A 105 -9.06 33.73 -18.97
CA SER A 105 -9.54 33.45 -20.33
C SER A 105 -11.05 33.17 -20.40
N ASN A 106 -11.60 33.35 -21.59
CA ASN A 106 -12.96 32.99 -22.00
C ASN A 106 -12.97 32.68 -23.51
N ASP A 107 -14.15 32.52 -24.11
CA ASP A 107 -14.31 32.23 -25.55
C ASP A 107 -13.73 33.30 -26.49
N ALA A 108 -13.53 34.55 -26.01
CA ALA A 108 -12.91 35.65 -26.74
C ALA A 108 -11.37 35.65 -26.67
N GLY A 109 -10.76 34.76 -25.88
CA GLY A 109 -9.32 34.58 -25.76
C GLY A 109 -8.79 34.81 -24.33
N THR A 110 -7.52 35.21 -24.23
CA THR A 110 -6.82 35.43 -22.95
C THR A 110 -6.69 36.92 -22.61
N SER A 111 -6.78 37.26 -21.32
CA SER A 111 -6.49 38.60 -20.82
C SER A 111 -5.01 38.97 -21.04
N PRO A 112 -4.66 40.27 -20.95
CA PRO A 112 -3.29 40.66 -20.60
C PRO A 112 -2.87 40.03 -19.26
N VAL A 113 -1.57 39.80 -19.07
CA VAL A 113 -1.02 39.38 -17.78
C VAL A 113 -0.96 40.58 -16.85
N GLU A 114 -1.79 40.58 -15.81
CA GLU A 114 -1.74 41.57 -14.73
C GLU A 114 -0.67 41.18 -13.73
N ARG A 115 0.01 42.16 -13.11
CA ARG A 115 1.15 41.91 -12.22
C ARG A 115 1.20 42.81 -11.00
N ILE A 116 1.67 42.27 -9.90
CA ILE A 116 2.03 43.03 -8.70
C ILE A 116 3.39 42.60 -8.16
N SER A 117 4.23 43.58 -7.84
CA SER A 117 5.52 43.35 -7.16
C SER A 117 5.31 43.35 -5.66
N MET A 118 5.74 42.28 -4.99
CA MET A 118 5.65 42.13 -3.54
C MET A 118 6.97 41.57 -3.01
N LYS A 119 7.47 42.14 -1.91
CA LYS A 119 8.67 41.65 -1.22
C LYS A 119 8.25 40.79 -0.05
N THR A 120 8.86 39.61 0.12
CA THR A 120 8.80 38.89 1.40
C THR A 120 9.37 39.78 2.50
N GLY A 121 8.91 39.56 3.74
CA GLY A 121 9.56 40.14 4.91
C GLY A 121 11.05 39.78 4.92
N GLU A 122 11.87 40.53 5.66
CA GLU A 122 13.23 40.06 5.97
C GLU A 122 13.15 38.65 6.58
N ALA A 123 14.27 37.91 6.59
CA ALA A 123 14.35 36.75 7.47
C ALA A 123 14.02 37.22 8.89
N ASP A 124 13.01 36.63 9.52
CA ASP A 124 12.86 36.72 10.96
C ASP A 124 14.04 35.91 11.56
N ASP A 125 15.20 36.55 11.72
CA ASP A 125 16.03 36.26 12.90
C ASP A 125 15.15 36.66 14.08
N PRO A 126 14.60 35.68 14.82
CA PRO A 126 13.43 35.97 15.61
C PRO A 126 13.89 36.62 16.93
N GLU A 127 13.88 37.97 16.92
CA GLU A 127 13.21 38.74 17.97
C GLU A 127 11.77 38.21 18.10
N ILE A 128 11.63 37.01 18.70
CA ILE A 128 10.39 36.59 19.32
C ILE A 128 10.05 37.72 20.31
N PRO A 129 8.88 38.37 20.20
CA PRO A 129 8.53 39.51 21.03
C PRO A 129 8.51 39.07 22.50
N GLU A 130 9.60 39.41 23.22
CA GLU A 130 10.17 38.64 24.36
C GLU A 130 9.33 37.42 24.75
N GLY A 131 9.57 36.31 24.05
CA GLY A 131 8.83 35.07 24.25
C GLY A 131 8.84 34.67 25.73
N PRO A 132 7.73 34.09 26.24
CA PRO A 132 7.60 33.75 27.66
C PRO A 132 8.85 33.01 28.15
N GLU A 133 9.47 33.46 29.24
CA GLU A 133 10.79 32.97 29.66
C GLU A 133 10.79 31.44 29.79
N ILE A 134 11.75 30.75 29.15
CA ILE A 134 11.85 29.29 29.21
C ILE A 134 12.01 28.89 30.69
N PRO A 135 11.08 28.10 31.27
CA PRO A 135 11.09 27.78 32.69
C PRO A 135 12.42 27.21 33.18
N ASP A 136 12.76 27.47 34.45
CA ASP A 136 13.98 26.93 35.05
C ASP A 136 13.98 25.40 35.08
N ALA A 137 14.81 24.78 34.24
CA ALA A 137 15.03 23.34 34.12
C ALA A 137 16.52 23.05 33.80
N ASP A 138 16.89 21.77 33.87
CA ASP A 138 18.26 21.29 33.60
C ASP A 138 18.57 21.34 32.09
N PHE A 139 17.61 20.91 31.27
CA PHE A 139 17.62 21.06 29.81
C PHE A 139 16.59 22.12 29.38
N ARG A 140 16.92 22.95 28.38
CA ARG A 140 16.07 24.04 27.91
C ARG A 140 16.10 24.16 26.40
N MET A 141 14.94 24.03 25.76
CA MET A 141 14.78 24.06 24.31
C MET A 141 14.06 25.34 23.85
N LYS A 142 14.55 25.97 22.79
CA LYS A 142 13.82 26.99 22.03
C LYS A 142 13.39 26.34 20.72
N GLY A 143 12.19 25.77 20.68
CA GLY A 143 11.72 24.99 19.53
C GLY A 143 11.74 25.84 18.24
N THR A 144 12.38 25.30 17.21
CA THR A 144 12.46 25.92 15.87
C THR A 144 11.33 25.43 14.97
N SER A 145 10.87 24.19 15.17
CA SER A 145 9.75 23.58 14.47
C SER A 145 8.84 22.79 15.42
N ALA A 146 7.61 22.57 14.99
CA ALA A 146 6.66 21.68 15.61
C ALA A 146 5.72 21.11 14.55
N TYR A 147 5.14 19.95 14.82
CA TYR A 147 4.16 19.27 13.97
C TYR A 147 3.27 18.36 14.84
N GLY A 148 2.11 17.96 14.33
CA GLY A 148 1.20 17.09 15.05
C GLY A 148 0.43 16.09 14.20
N LEU A 149 -0.18 15.14 14.91
CA LEU A 149 -1.08 14.10 14.41
C LEU A 149 -2.39 14.18 15.23
N TYR A 150 -3.54 14.20 14.56
CA TYR A 150 -4.86 14.24 15.18
C TYR A 150 -5.54 12.88 15.04
N TYR A 151 -5.63 12.11 16.12
CA TYR A 151 -6.10 10.73 16.10
C TYR A 151 -7.62 10.57 16.28
N GLY A 152 -8.36 11.67 16.46
CA GLY A 152 -9.81 11.62 16.65
C GLY A 152 -10.25 11.31 18.09
N GLU A 153 -11.48 10.81 18.23
CA GLU A 153 -12.10 10.49 19.52
C GLU A 153 -11.44 9.25 20.16
N TRP A 154 -11.01 9.39 21.41
CA TRP A 154 -10.43 8.31 22.21
C TRP A 154 -11.01 8.33 23.63
N GLY A 155 -11.95 7.42 23.89
CA GLY A 155 -12.68 7.36 25.16
C GLY A 155 -13.79 8.41 25.26
N VAL A 156 -13.45 9.60 25.77
CA VAL A 156 -14.38 10.75 25.94
C VAL A 156 -13.70 12.11 25.65
N ALA A 157 -12.48 12.08 25.10
CA ALA A 157 -11.71 13.24 24.67
C ALA A 157 -11.08 12.94 23.29
N HIS A 158 -10.50 13.94 22.63
CA HIS A 158 -9.81 13.75 21.36
C HIS A 158 -8.29 13.74 21.58
N ASN A 159 -7.58 12.82 20.92
CA ASN A 159 -6.14 12.67 21.02
C ASN A 159 -5.40 13.51 19.95
N TYR A 160 -4.38 14.23 20.41
CA TYR A 160 -3.45 15.02 19.61
C TYR A 160 -2.00 14.63 19.99
N GLY A 161 -1.31 13.90 19.10
CA GLY A 161 0.12 13.62 19.25
C GLY A 161 0.94 14.77 18.70
N ILE A 162 1.68 15.50 19.53
CA ILE A 162 2.41 16.72 19.16
C ILE A 162 3.90 16.56 19.41
N THR A 163 4.75 16.94 18.46
CA THR A 163 6.20 17.04 18.68
C THR A 163 6.68 18.47 18.46
N VAL A 164 7.54 18.94 19.37
CA VAL A 164 8.24 20.23 19.30
C VAL A 164 9.75 19.94 19.34
N THR A 165 10.54 20.60 18.50
CA THR A 165 11.97 20.32 18.40
C THR A 165 12.79 21.53 17.97
N ASP A 166 14.08 21.56 18.34
CA ASP A 166 15.08 22.51 17.81
C ASP A 166 16.05 21.87 16.78
N VAL A 167 15.89 20.57 16.51
CA VAL A 167 16.69 19.78 15.56
C VAL A 167 16.37 20.19 14.11
N VAL A 168 17.41 20.19 13.27
CA VAL A 168 17.31 20.36 11.82
C VAL A 168 17.31 18.97 11.16
N PHE A 169 16.43 18.77 10.17
CA PHE A 169 16.30 17.53 9.42
C PHE A 169 16.57 17.79 7.92
N ASP A 170 16.97 16.76 7.18
CA ASP A 170 17.11 16.82 5.71
C ASP A 170 15.79 16.50 4.99
N ASP A 171 15.82 16.53 3.65
CA ASP A 171 14.66 16.29 2.79
C ASP A 171 14.08 14.85 2.92
N TYR A 172 14.83 13.91 3.49
CA TYR A 172 14.41 12.55 3.81
C TYR A 172 13.96 12.40 5.28
N GLY A 173 14.01 13.49 6.05
CA GLY A 173 13.63 13.57 7.44
C GLY A 173 14.74 13.18 8.43
N TYR A 174 15.96 12.88 8.00
CA TYR A 174 17.03 12.49 8.92
C TYR A 174 17.64 13.71 9.62
N ALA A 175 17.88 13.62 10.93
CA ALA A 175 18.47 14.70 11.72
C ALA A 175 19.90 15.01 11.26
N THR A 176 20.22 16.29 11.05
CA THR A 176 21.52 16.74 10.52
C THR A 176 22.44 17.35 11.58
N GLY A 177 22.10 17.24 12.86
CA GLY A 177 22.88 17.77 13.98
C GLY A 177 22.15 17.68 15.32
N ALA A 178 22.82 18.12 16.39
CA ALA A 178 22.35 17.97 17.77
C ALA A 178 21.09 18.79 18.11
N GLY A 179 20.33 18.29 19.07
CA GLY A 179 19.19 19.01 19.66
C GLY A 179 18.28 18.12 20.49
N LEU A 180 17.06 18.60 20.74
CA LEU A 180 16.02 17.93 21.51
C LEU A 180 14.75 17.77 20.66
N ALA A 181 14.08 16.63 20.80
CA ALA A 181 12.73 16.41 20.27
C ALA A 181 11.81 15.98 21.41
N ILE A 182 10.80 16.80 21.71
CA ILE A 182 9.85 16.56 22.81
C ILE A 182 8.51 16.20 22.19
N THR A 183 8.09 14.96 22.39
CA THR A 183 6.82 14.40 21.89
C THR A 183 5.83 14.26 23.04
N LEU A 184 4.59 14.65 22.82
CA LEU A 184 3.53 14.74 23.82
C LEU A 184 2.25 14.08 23.28
N ASP A 185 1.64 13.23 24.10
CA ASP A 185 0.35 12.58 23.83
C ASP A 185 -0.75 13.33 24.60
N LEU A 186 -1.41 14.29 23.92
CA LEU A 186 -2.32 15.27 24.52
C LEU A 186 -3.78 14.89 24.28
N TYR A 187 -4.63 15.08 25.30
CA TYR A 187 -6.08 14.84 25.22
C TYR A 187 -6.81 16.17 25.44
N GLY A 188 -7.77 16.49 24.56
CA GLY A 188 -8.49 17.75 24.55
C GLY A 188 -9.91 17.64 24.01
N SER A 189 -10.56 18.79 23.81
CA SER A 189 -11.85 18.85 23.11
C SER A 189 -11.72 18.44 21.64
N ALA A 190 -12.85 18.07 21.02
CA ALA A 190 -12.95 17.93 19.56
C ALA A 190 -12.50 19.20 18.82
N THR A 191 -11.99 19.01 17.60
CA THR A 191 -11.71 20.10 16.66
C THR A 191 -12.89 20.30 15.70
N GLU A 192 -13.06 21.50 15.12
CA GLU A 192 -14.22 21.80 14.26
C GLU A 192 -14.14 21.13 12.88
N SER A 193 -12.94 20.74 12.42
CA SER A 193 -12.70 20.11 11.12
C SER A 193 -11.51 19.14 11.24
N PRO A 194 -11.71 17.81 11.21
CA PRO A 194 -10.64 16.81 11.21
C PRO A 194 -9.53 17.06 10.17
N MET A 195 -9.91 17.42 8.93
CA MET A 195 -8.96 17.75 7.85
C MET A 195 -8.23 19.10 8.01
N ASN A 196 -8.56 19.89 9.04
CA ASN A 196 -7.92 21.15 9.38
C ASN A 196 -7.74 21.21 10.90
N ALA A 197 -7.26 20.13 11.50
CA ALA A 197 -7.27 19.95 12.94
C ALA A 197 -6.47 21.04 13.67
N VAL A 198 -7.03 21.52 14.77
CA VAL A 198 -6.41 22.53 15.65
C VAL A 198 -6.35 21.96 17.06
N LEU A 199 -5.14 21.87 17.61
CA LEU A 199 -4.90 21.58 19.03
C LEU A 199 -5.59 22.66 19.91
N PRO A 200 -6.49 22.30 20.83
CA PRO A 200 -7.16 23.26 21.70
C PRO A 200 -6.22 24.10 22.57
N ALA A 201 -6.60 25.35 22.84
CA ALA A 201 -5.88 26.21 23.79
C ALA A 201 -6.22 25.82 25.24
N GLY A 202 -5.22 25.69 26.10
CA GLY A 202 -5.37 25.22 27.48
C GLY A 202 -4.04 24.95 28.19
N THR A 203 -4.11 24.46 29.43
CA THR A 203 -2.93 23.92 30.14
C THR A 203 -3.14 22.43 30.35
N TYR A 204 -2.39 21.63 29.61
CA TYR A 204 -2.36 20.18 29.70
C TYR A 204 -1.39 19.78 30.81
N THR A 205 -1.83 18.97 31.77
CA THR A 205 -1.01 18.43 32.86
C THR A 205 -0.81 16.93 32.72
N VAL A 206 0.33 16.41 33.18
CA VAL A 206 0.57 14.96 33.20
C VAL A 206 -0.45 14.28 34.11
N ASP A 207 -1.24 13.38 33.54
CA ASP A 207 -2.15 12.50 34.26
C ASP A 207 -1.89 11.05 33.82
N PRO A 208 -1.25 10.22 34.67
CA PRO A 208 -0.95 8.83 34.35
C PRO A 208 -2.15 7.89 34.50
N GLU A 209 -3.31 8.37 34.97
CA GLU A 209 -4.57 7.60 35.05
C GLU A 209 -5.70 8.19 34.16
N GLY A 210 -5.54 9.43 33.66
CA GLY A 210 -6.65 10.28 33.22
C GLY A 210 -7.10 10.18 31.75
N MET A 211 -8.12 9.35 31.50
CA MET A 211 -9.03 9.45 30.32
C MET A 211 -10.53 9.47 30.71
N ASP A 212 -10.85 9.69 32.00
CA ASP A 212 -12.16 9.34 32.60
C ASP A 212 -13.26 10.44 32.51
N GLU A 213 -12.97 11.67 32.07
CA GLU A 213 -13.95 12.78 32.00
C GLU A 213 -14.00 13.47 30.62
N GLU A 214 -15.23 13.77 30.16
CA GLU A 214 -15.51 14.33 28.82
C GLU A 214 -14.89 15.72 28.64
N GLY A 215 -14.03 15.85 27.61
CA GLY A 215 -13.27 17.09 27.37
C GLY A 215 -12.14 17.34 28.40
N SER A 216 -11.51 16.27 28.91
CA SER A 216 -10.26 16.36 29.67
C SER A 216 -9.18 17.16 28.93
N VAL A 217 -8.30 17.82 29.68
CA VAL A 217 -7.14 18.58 29.16
C VAL A 217 -5.88 18.04 29.84
N SER A 218 -5.42 16.89 29.39
CA SER A 218 -4.38 16.07 30.04
C SER A 218 -3.30 15.62 29.04
N LEU A 219 -2.16 15.14 29.54
CA LEU A 219 -1.23 14.35 28.73
C LEU A 219 -0.83 13.05 29.44
N THR A 220 -0.62 11.97 28.68
CA THR A 220 -0.20 10.68 29.24
C THR A 220 1.31 10.61 29.40
N SER A 221 1.77 9.85 30.39
CA SER A 221 3.19 9.48 30.54
C SER A 221 3.62 8.27 29.69
N GLU A 222 2.67 7.58 29.03
CA GLU A 222 2.96 6.33 28.30
C GLU A 222 3.59 6.61 26.93
N PHE A 223 3.14 7.66 26.24
CA PHE A 223 3.60 8.03 24.90
C PHE A 223 4.35 9.38 24.84
N SER A 224 4.34 10.17 25.92
CA SER A 224 5.08 11.44 26.02
C SER A 224 6.54 11.23 26.43
N ARG A 225 7.49 11.80 25.68
CA ARG A 225 8.94 11.56 25.80
C ARG A 225 9.80 12.75 25.35
N CYS A 226 11.03 12.79 25.86
CA CYS A 226 12.10 13.68 25.41
C CYS A 226 13.24 12.84 24.81
N THR A 227 13.54 13.07 23.53
CA THR A 227 14.62 12.42 22.78
C THR A 227 15.78 13.38 22.58
N PHE A 228 17.01 12.90 22.82
CA PHE A 228 18.26 13.66 22.79
C PHE A 228 19.09 13.24 21.57
N ILE A 229 19.42 14.18 20.69
CA ILE A 229 20.12 13.91 19.43
C ILE A 229 21.55 14.50 19.45
N ASP A 230 22.53 13.74 18.95
CA ASP A 230 23.95 14.09 18.95
C ASP A 230 24.39 14.96 17.74
N ASP A 231 25.63 15.48 17.79
CA ASP A 231 26.20 16.36 16.74
C ASP A 231 26.27 15.69 15.35
N GLU A 232 26.08 14.37 15.29
CA GLU A 232 26.11 13.55 14.08
C GLU A 232 24.72 12.98 13.73
N GLY A 233 23.67 13.57 14.32
CA GLY A 233 22.27 13.34 13.98
C GLY A 233 21.66 12.06 14.55
N ARG A 234 22.31 11.36 15.50
CA ARG A 234 21.79 10.09 16.04
C ARG A 234 21.07 10.29 17.37
N GLU A 235 20.15 9.38 17.68
CA GLU A 235 19.61 9.28 19.02
C GLU A 235 20.71 8.87 20.02
N SER A 236 20.94 9.73 21.01
CA SER A 236 21.85 9.50 22.14
C SER A 236 21.12 9.01 23.40
N GLY A 237 19.80 9.19 23.45
CA GLY A 237 18.89 8.64 24.46
C GLY A 237 17.46 9.17 24.32
N THR A 238 16.51 8.48 24.93
CA THR A 238 15.10 8.90 25.03
C THR A 238 14.58 8.60 26.43
N GLU A 239 13.99 9.61 27.08
CA GLU A 239 13.44 9.51 28.43
C GLU A 239 11.94 9.81 28.45
N LEU A 240 11.16 9.06 29.24
CA LEU A 240 9.72 9.27 29.39
C LEU A 240 9.43 10.49 30.26
N ILE A 241 8.33 11.19 29.95
CA ILE A 241 7.80 12.30 30.77
C ILE A 241 6.93 11.72 31.89
N THR A 242 7.20 12.13 33.13
CA THR A 242 6.60 11.52 34.35
C THR A 242 5.79 12.48 35.22
N ASP A 243 6.03 13.79 35.10
CA ASP A 243 5.28 14.87 35.76
C ASP A 243 5.49 16.16 34.94
N GLY A 244 4.59 17.15 35.06
CA GLY A 244 4.72 18.45 34.41
C GLY A 244 3.48 18.93 33.66
N TYR A 245 3.69 19.93 32.80
CA TYR A 245 2.62 20.57 32.02
C TYR A 245 3.13 21.20 30.72
N VAL A 246 2.21 21.40 29.77
CA VAL A 246 2.35 22.38 28.68
C VAL A 246 1.16 23.32 28.67
N THR A 247 1.41 24.63 28.57
CA THR A 247 0.36 25.62 28.24
C THR A 247 0.42 25.92 26.75
N VAL A 248 -0.74 25.86 26.10
CA VAL A 248 -0.97 26.11 24.66
C VAL A 248 -1.91 27.29 24.52
N ASP A 249 -1.51 28.28 23.72
CA ASP A 249 -2.38 29.33 23.16
C ASP A 249 -2.34 29.25 21.63
N TYR A 250 -3.45 29.63 20.97
CA TYR A 250 -3.60 29.58 19.52
C TYR A 250 -4.35 30.81 19.01
N VAL A 251 -3.67 31.62 18.20
CA VAL A 251 -4.21 32.86 17.65
C VAL A 251 -3.87 32.98 16.17
N ALA A 252 -4.91 33.03 15.33
CA ALA A 252 -4.82 33.32 13.89
C ALA A 252 -3.78 32.47 13.12
N GLY A 253 -3.78 31.15 13.35
CA GLY A 253 -2.87 30.19 12.70
C GLY A 253 -1.52 29.98 13.41
N ARG A 254 -1.23 30.73 14.48
CA ARG A 254 0.02 30.64 15.24
C ARG A 254 -0.21 30.13 16.65
N TYR A 255 0.56 29.11 17.04
CA TYR A 255 0.63 28.60 18.40
C TYR A 255 1.66 29.37 19.23
N THR A 256 1.44 29.40 20.55
CA THR A 256 2.46 29.65 21.56
C THR A 256 2.38 28.54 22.59
N MET A 257 3.47 27.80 22.77
CA MET A 257 3.56 26.66 23.67
C MET A 257 4.67 26.87 24.70
N VAL A 258 4.38 26.60 25.98
CA VAL A 258 5.33 26.68 27.09
C VAL A 258 5.23 25.41 27.92
N GLY A 259 6.25 24.56 27.82
CA GLY A 259 6.31 23.26 28.49
C GLY A 259 7.34 23.22 29.62
N LYS A 260 7.04 22.48 30.70
CA LYS A 260 8.03 22.03 31.69
C LYS A 260 7.67 20.66 32.23
N PHE A 261 8.63 19.74 32.19
CA PHE A 261 8.46 18.33 32.51
C PHE A 261 9.59 17.77 33.39
N MET A 262 9.27 16.69 34.10
CA MET A 262 10.20 15.80 34.79
C MET A 262 10.38 14.52 33.98
N LEU A 263 11.62 14.12 33.76
CA LEU A 263 12.00 12.91 33.04
C LEU A 263 12.20 11.72 33.98
N ALA A 264 12.12 10.50 33.46
CA ALA A 264 12.19 9.26 34.25
C ALA A 264 13.55 9.04 34.95
N ASP A 265 14.62 9.62 34.42
CA ASP A 265 15.97 9.68 35.04
C ASP A 265 16.05 10.64 36.25
N GLY A 266 15.04 11.51 36.43
CA GLY A 266 14.98 12.55 37.46
C GLY A 266 15.56 13.90 37.05
N GLN A 267 15.91 14.10 35.77
CA GLN A 267 16.26 15.40 35.21
C GLN A 267 14.99 16.17 34.77
N SER A 268 15.09 17.50 34.67
CA SER A 268 14.00 18.34 34.20
C SER A 268 14.28 18.97 32.83
N VAL A 269 13.26 19.02 31.97
CA VAL A 269 13.29 19.70 30.67
C VAL A 269 12.22 20.77 30.60
N ALA A 270 12.51 21.90 29.95
CA ALA A 270 11.54 22.93 29.64
C ALA A 270 11.69 23.43 28.20
N PHE A 271 10.60 23.87 27.59
CA PHE A 271 10.62 24.41 26.24
C PHE A 271 9.68 25.58 26.04
N VAL A 272 10.01 26.39 25.03
CA VAL A 272 9.12 27.41 24.45
C VAL A 272 9.13 27.26 22.94
N TYR A 273 7.97 27.34 22.32
CA TYR A 273 7.78 27.35 20.86
C TYR A 273 6.73 28.40 20.48
N VAL A 274 6.97 29.11 19.38
CA VAL A 274 6.06 30.13 18.82
C VAL A 274 6.12 30.05 17.30
N GLY A 275 5.09 29.51 16.65
CA GLY A 275 5.12 29.24 15.21
C GLY A 275 3.78 28.75 14.64
N GLU A 276 3.74 28.56 13.32
CA GLU A 276 2.64 27.90 12.61
C GLU A 276 2.96 26.39 12.62
N MET A 277 1.98 25.54 12.94
CA MET A 277 2.14 24.10 13.14
C MET A 277 0.95 23.36 12.52
N ASP A 278 1.23 22.44 11.61
CA ASP A 278 0.20 21.64 10.96
C ASP A 278 -0.10 20.37 11.76
N LEU A 279 -1.37 19.93 11.74
CA LEU A 279 -1.81 18.67 12.32
C LEU A 279 -2.35 17.76 11.21
N THR A 280 -1.70 16.62 11.02
CA THR A 280 -2.13 15.60 10.06
C THR A 280 -3.36 14.87 10.60
N ASN A 281 -4.42 14.73 9.79
CA ASN A 281 -5.59 13.97 10.19
C ASN A 281 -5.28 12.46 10.15
N MET A 282 -5.42 11.81 11.31
CA MET A 282 -5.21 10.37 11.51
C MET A 282 -6.46 9.66 12.06
N SER A 283 -7.61 10.34 12.06
CA SER A 283 -8.83 9.89 12.75
C SER A 283 -9.70 8.90 11.97
N GLY A 284 -9.46 8.70 10.67
CA GLY A 284 -10.36 7.97 9.77
C GLY A 284 -11.67 8.73 9.42
N VAL A 285 -11.80 9.97 9.91
CA VAL A 285 -13.02 10.80 9.82
C VAL A 285 -12.68 12.07 9.04
N LEU A 286 -13.50 12.46 8.06
CA LEU A 286 -13.29 13.71 7.32
C LEU A 286 -13.94 14.90 8.03
N GLY A 287 -15.16 14.71 8.56
CA GLY A 287 -15.90 15.74 9.28
C GLY A 287 -16.38 16.93 8.44
N CYS A 288 -16.30 16.83 7.12
CA CYS A 288 -16.87 17.77 6.15
C CYS A 288 -17.15 17.06 4.82
N ASP A 289 -18.05 17.64 4.02
CA ASP A 289 -18.25 17.19 2.63
C ASP A 289 -17.00 17.54 1.79
N TYR A 290 -16.52 16.61 0.98
CA TYR A 290 -15.30 16.77 0.18
C TYR A 290 -15.49 16.27 -1.26
N HIS A 291 -14.88 16.96 -2.23
CA HIS A 291 -14.86 16.57 -3.63
C HIS A 291 -13.42 16.46 -4.14
N VAL A 292 -13.13 15.35 -4.83
CA VAL A 292 -11.83 15.07 -5.45
C VAL A 292 -11.95 15.24 -6.96
N ASP A 293 -11.29 16.25 -7.52
CA ASP A 293 -11.09 16.40 -8.97
C ASP A 293 -10.01 15.40 -9.42
N ALA A 294 -10.39 14.12 -9.54
CA ALA A 294 -9.48 13.02 -9.82
C ALA A 294 -8.90 13.13 -11.24
N ASP A 295 -7.57 13.30 -11.33
CA ASP A 295 -6.85 13.50 -12.58
C ASP A 295 -6.15 12.23 -13.10
N ARG A 296 -5.99 11.21 -12.25
CA ARG A 296 -5.21 10.00 -12.55
C ARG A 296 -5.86 8.70 -12.10
N ILE A 297 -5.39 7.62 -12.72
CA ILE A 297 -5.70 6.23 -12.40
C ILE A 297 -4.37 5.53 -12.14
N THR A 298 -4.23 4.90 -10.98
CA THR A 298 -3.02 4.16 -10.58
C THR A 298 -3.13 2.68 -10.94
N THR A 299 -4.32 2.10 -10.83
CA THR A 299 -4.60 0.70 -11.17
C THR A 299 -5.91 0.59 -11.94
N ALA A 300 -5.91 -0.11 -13.08
CA ALA A 300 -7.13 -0.51 -13.78
C ALA A 300 -6.98 -1.96 -14.28
N VAL A 301 -7.65 -2.89 -13.60
CA VAL A 301 -7.56 -4.33 -13.87
C VAL A 301 -8.97 -4.88 -14.12
N TYR A 302 -9.12 -5.66 -15.17
CA TYR A 302 -10.33 -6.44 -15.43
C TYR A 302 -10.05 -7.90 -15.09
N LEU A 303 -10.80 -8.44 -14.13
CA LEU A 303 -10.66 -9.79 -13.60
C LEU A 303 -11.72 -10.75 -14.20
N GLY A 304 -12.74 -10.23 -14.86
CA GLY A 304 -13.81 -11.03 -15.46
C GLY A 304 -14.60 -11.81 -14.43
N ASP A 305 -14.91 -13.07 -14.74
CA ASP A 305 -15.72 -13.98 -13.92
C ASP A 305 -14.82 -14.76 -12.95
N SER A 306 -14.10 -14.02 -12.10
CA SER A 306 -13.17 -14.57 -11.09
C SER A 306 -13.87 -15.46 -10.06
N ASP A 307 -15.10 -15.08 -9.70
CA ASP A 307 -15.84 -15.69 -8.59
C ASP A 307 -16.69 -16.87 -9.07
N GLY A 308 -16.92 -16.99 -10.38
CA GLY A 308 -17.71 -18.05 -11.03
C GLY A 308 -19.23 -17.85 -10.98
N GLU A 309 -19.70 -16.74 -10.42
CA GLU A 309 -21.13 -16.38 -10.30
C GLU A 309 -21.71 -15.76 -11.60
N GLY A 310 -20.89 -15.54 -12.64
CA GLY A 310 -21.34 -15.09 -13.95
C GLY A 310 -21.48 -13.58 -14.10
N LEU A 311 -20.63 -12.80 -13.41
CA LEU A 311 -20.46 -11.36 -13.60
C LEU A 311 -19.06 -11.05 -14.20
N ASP A 312 -18.82 -9.80 -14.58
CA ASP A 312 -17.49 -9.28 -14.90
C ASP A 312 -17.03 -8.33 -13.80
N ASN A 313 -15.93 -8.64 -13.12
CA ASN A 313 -15.26 -7.75 -12.16
C ASN A 313 -14.27 -6.79 -12.88
N PHE A 314 -14.39 -5.51 -12.55
CA PHE A 314 -13.47 -4.43 -12.89
C PHE A 314 -12.93 -3.77 -11.60
N TYR A 315 -11.65 -3.96 -11.30
CA TYR A 315 -10.96 -3.35 -10.16
C TYR A 315 -10.25 -2.06 -10.60
N LEU A 316 -10.55 -0.95 -9.92
CA LEU A 316 -10.10 0.39 -10.29
C LEU A 316 -9.54 1.13 -9.05
N GLN A 317 -8.41 1.82 -9.23
CA GLN A 317 -7.87 2.79 -8.27
C GLN A 317 -7.68 4.15 -8.96
N ILE A 318 -8.31 5.18 -8.41
CA ILE A 318 -8.54 6.47 -9.07
C ILE A 318 -8.54 7.61 -8.05
N GLY A 319 -8.02 8.78 -8.41
CA GLY A 319 -7.92 9.90 -7.47
C GLY A 319 -7.01 11.04 -7.96
N ASP A 320 -6.49 11.81 -7.01
CA ASP A 320 -5.46 12.84 -7.20
C ASP A 320 -4.11 12.45 -6.54
N GLY A 321 -4.13 11.55 -5.53
CA GLY A 321 -2.91 10.94 -4.96
C GLY A 321 -2.23 9.96 -5.92
N TYR A 322 -0.89 9.85 -5.84
CA TYR A 322 -0.11 8.95 -6.71
C TYR A 322 0.45 7.75 -5.93
N LEU A 323 0.36 6.58 -6.58
CA LEU A 323 0.96 5.33 -6.13
C LEU A 323 1.97 4.85 -7.17
N GLU A 324 3.19 4.54 -6.73
CA GLU A 324 4.29 4.01 -7.54
C GLU A 324 4.70 2.64 -6.98
N ASP A 325 4.64 1.59 -7.81
CA ASP A 325 4.78 0.18 -7.40
C ASP A 325 3.93 -0.24 -6.17
N GLY A 326 2.77 0.42 -5.98
CA GLY A 326 1.85 0.19 -4.85
C GLY A 326 2.19 0.97 -3.58
N TRP A 327 3.23 1.80 -3.59
CA TRP A 327 3.63 2.68 -2.49
C TRP A 327 3.23 4.12 -2.74
N VAL A 328 3.01 4.91 -1.69
CA VAL A 328 2.63 6.32 -1.85
C VAL A 328 3.82 7.17 -2.28
N SER A 329 3.67 7.85 -3.41
CA SER A 329 4.66 8.77 -3.98
C SER A 329 4.18 10.22 -3.99
N GLU A 330 2.87 10.49 -4.09
CA GLU A 330 2.29 11.82 -3.89
C GLU A 330 1.10 11.79 -2.91
N GLU A 331 1.01 12.83 -2.08
CA GLU A 331 -0.07 13.04 -1.10
C GLU A 331 -1.40 13.38 -1.80
N GLY A 332 -2.49 12.73 -1.40
CA GLY A 332 -3.83 12.93 -1.99
C GLY A 332 -4.82 11.82 -1.68
N PHE A 333 -6.02 11.88 -2.27
CA PHE A 333 -7.04 10.85 -2.16
C PHE A 333 -6.89 9.78 -3.25
N VAL A 334 -7.21 8.53 -2.88
CA VAL A 334 -7.39 7.41 -3.82
C VAL A 334 -8.63 6.62 -3.43
N PHE A 335 -9.51 6.38 -4.40
CA PHE A 335 -10.67 5.49 -4.27
C PHE A 335 -10.29 4.13 -4.85
N THR A 336 -10.37 3.08 -4.04
CA THR A 336 -10.32 1.69 -4.51
C THR A 336 -11.76 1.22 -4.73
N LEU A 337 -12.04 0.69 -5.92
CA LEU A 337 -13.38 0.34 -6.38
C LEU A 337 -13.37 -1.05 -7.05
N ASP A 338 -14.11 -1.98 -6.46
CA ASP A 338 -14.30 -3.36 -6.92
C ASP A 338 -15.69 -3.45 -7.59
N MET A 339 -15.75 -3.26 -8.92
CA MET A 339 -16.99 -2.94 -9.64
C MET A 339 -17.50 -4.13 -10.47
N PHE A 340 -18.73 -4.57 -10.21
CA PHE A 340 -19.32 -5.76 -10.81
C PHE A 340 -20.33 -5.43 -11.90
N ALA A 341 -20.13 -5.98 -13.09
CA ALA A 341 -20.89 -5.68 -14.30
C ALA A 341 -21.57 -6.93 -14.90
N PRO A 342 -22.64 -6.79 -15.70
CA PRO A 342 -23.21 -7.91 -16.45
C PRO A 342 -22.21 -8.52 -17.44
N ARG A 343 -22.09 -9.85 -17.42
CA ARG A 343 -21.06 -10.61 -18.17
C ARG A 343 -21.08 -10.34 -19.68
N ARG A 344 -19.91 -9.96 -20.22
CA ARG A 344 -19.69 -9.62 -21.63
C ARG A 344 -19.94 -10.79 -22.58
N SER A 345 -20.64 -10.53 -23.68
CA SER A 345 -20.95 -11.53 -24.70
C SER A 345 -19.82 -11.72 -25.72
N GLY A 346 -18.71 -12.31 -25.26
CA GLY A 346 -17.55 -12.69 -26.09
C GLY A 346 -16.43 -11.64 -26.14
N SER A 347 -15.47 -11.84 -27.05
CA SER A 347 -14.23 -11.06 -27.17
C SER A 347 -14.45 -9.68 -27.83
N GLY A 348 -15.33 -8.87 -27.27
CA GLY A 348 -15.50 -7.46 -27.63
C GLY A 348 -14.34 -6.60 -27.14
N GLU A 349 -14.42 -5.30 -27.45
CA GLU A 349 -13.60 -4.27 -26.81
C GLU A 349 -13.81 -4.33 -25.29
N LEU A 350 -12.72 -4.37 -24.52
CA LEU A 350 -12.78 -4.45 -23.07
C LEU A 350 -13.17 -3.07 -22.51
N ARG A 351 -14.39 -2.97 -21.97
CA ARG A 351 -14.95 -1.70 -21.51
C ARG A 351 -15.93 -1.91 -20.35
N LEU A 352 -15.71 -1.22 -19.23
CA LEU A 352 -16.70 -1.08 -18.16
C LEU A 352 -18.04 -0.52 -18.72
N PRO A 353 -19.18 -1.22 -18.58
CA PRO A 353 -20.48 -0.75 -19.07
C PRO A 353 -20.96 0.56 -18.44
N GLU A 354 -21.74 1.35 -19.18
CA GLU A 354 -22.45 2.52 -18.63
C GLU A 354 -23.54 2.09 -17.63
N GLY A 355 -23.68 2.81 -16.53
CA GLY A 355 -24.67 2.52 -15.50
C GLY A 355 -24.37 3.19 -14.15
N ASP A 356 -25.30 3.04 -13.21
CA ASP A 356 -25.17 3.50 -11.83
C ASP A 356 -24.69 2.32 -10.98
N TYR A 357 -23.39 2.26 -10.64
CA TYR A 357 -22.83 1.19 -9.82
C TYR A 357 -23.03 1.52 -8.34
N VAL A 358 -23.80 0.72 -7.61
CA VAL A 358 -24.22 1.02 -6.23
C VAL A 358 -23.47 0.17 -5.22
N TRP A 359 -22.94 0.79 -4.16
CA TRP A 359 -22.28 0.05 -3.08
C TRP A 359 -23.27 -0.78 -2.25
N GLY A 360 -22.91 -2.05 -1.98
CA GLY A 360 -23.71 -2.96 -1.18
C GLY A 360 -23.51 -4.43 -1.54
N GLU A 361 -24.60 -5.21 -1.52
CA GLU A 361 -24.58 -6.64 -1.85
C GLU A 361 -24.19 -6.89 -3.32
N TYR A 362 -23.40 -7.95 -3.54
CA TYR A 362 -22.88 -8.42 -4.82
C TYR A 362 -23.96 -8.61 -5.90
N GLY A 363 -23.79 -7.99 -7.07
CA GLY A 363 -24.73 -8.13 -8.19
C GLY A 363 -24.36 -7.35 -9.46
N GLU A 364 -25.23 -7.38 -10.47
CA GLU A 364 -25.09 -6.53 -11.66
C GLU A 364 -25.16 -5.05 -11.25
N PHE A 365 -24.13 -4.27 -11.62
CA PHE A 365 -23.96 -2.86 -11.25
C PHE A 365 -23.82 -2.64 -9.73
N SER A 366 -23.06 -3.49 -9.04
CA SER A 366 -22.67 -3.27 -7.64
C SER A 366 -21.22 -2.80 -7.49
N ILE A 367 -20.92 -2.12 -6.38
CA ILE A 367 -19.56 -1.88 -5.87
C ILE A 367 -19.39 -2.78 -4.62
N GLY A 368 -18.40 -3.68 -4.64
CA GLY A 368 -18.20 -4.71 -3.62
C GLY A 368 -17.80 -4.16 -2.26
N ASP A 369 -18.42 -4.66 -1.19
CA ASP A 369 -18.23 -4.18 0.18
C ASP A 369 -16.89 -4.58 0.83
N TYR A 370 -16.26 -5.65 0.33
CA TYR A 370 -15.03 -6.21 0.93
C TYR A 370 -13.73 -5.52 0.48
N TYR A 371 -13.69 -5.02 -0.77
CA TYR A 371 -12.48 -4.48 -1.39
C TYR A 371 -12.57 -2.99 -1.77
N SER A 372 -13.74 -2.37 -1.68
CA SER A 372 -13.93 -0.96 -2.05
C SER A 372 -13.92 -0.02 -0.84
N TYR A 373 -13.04 0.98 -0.87
CA TYR A 373 -12.88 2.01 0.16
C TYR A 373 -12.24 3.27 -0.43
N GLY A 374 -12.43 4.42 0.22
CA GLY A 374 -11.65 5.63 -0.04
C GLY A 374 -10.43 5.66 0.87
N ALA A 375 -9.37 6.35 0.49
CA ALA A 375 -8.22 6.56 1.36
C ALA A 375 -7.58 7.92 1.12
N TYR A 376 -7.07 8.54 2.19
CA TYR A 376 -6.12 9.64 2.10
C TYR A 376 -4.71 9.08 2.28
N HIS A 377 -3.85 9.35 1.32
CA HIS A 377 -2.49 8.84 1.23
C HIS A 377 -1.47 9.92 1.56
N LEU A 378 -0.45 9.54 2.33
CA LEU A 378 0.73 10.33 2.70
C LEU A 378 1.98 9.50 2.36
N PRO A 379 3.17 10.10 2.12
CA PRO A 379 4.37 9.39 1.60
C PRO A 379 4.90 8.20 2.41
N SER A 380 4.30 7.86 3.55
CA SER A 380 4.64 6.72 4.40
C SER A 380 3.43 6.16 5.18
N MET A 381 2.21 6.57 4.84
CA MET A 381 1.02 6.28 5.65
C MET A 381 -0.28 6.37 4.82
N GLN A 382 -1.28 5.57 5.18
CA GLN A 382 -2.59 5.56 4.53
C GLN A 382 -3.67 5.63 5.61
N MET A 383 -4.63 6.54 5.45
CA MET A 383 -5.85 6.61 6.24
C MET A 383 -7.00 6.06 5.40
N GLU A 384 -7.49 4.86 5.73
CA GLU A 384 -8.70 4.30 5.12
C GLU A 384 -9.95 5.06 5.57
N ILE A 385 -10.86 5.30 4.63
CA ILE A 385 -12.09 6.08 4.76
C ILE A 385 -13.25 5.21 4.26
N TYR A 386 -14.18 4.90 5.15
CA TYR A 386 -15.28 3.96 4.89
C TYR A 386 -16.65 4.64 4.89
N TRP A 387 -17.59 4.08 4.12
CA TRP A 387 -18.90 4.65 3.84
C TRP A 387 -20.08 3.74 4.21
N GLU A 388 -21.23 4.34 4.55
CA GLU A 388 -22.51 3.64 4.78
C GLU A 388 -23.30 3.38 3.48
N SER A 389 -23.01 4.14 2.41
CA SER A 389 -23.61 3.96 1.08
C SER A 389 -22.84 4.76 0.04
N GLY A 390 -22.98 4.40 -1.24
CA GLY A 390 -22.45 5.21 -2.33
C GLY A 390 -22.86 4.72 -3.71
N VAL A 391 -22.54 5.53 -4.72
CA VAL A 391 -22.79 5.26 -6.14
C VAL A 391 -21.64 5.82 -6.99
N VAL A 392 -21.29 5.12 -8.07
CA VAL A 392 -20.44 5.62 -9.16
C VAL A 392 -21.24 5.60 -10.45
N HIS A 393 -21.50 6.78 -11.00
CA HIS A 393 -22.15 6.95 -12.29
C HIS A 393 -21.10 6.79 -13.40
N VAL A 394 -21.28 5.79 -14.27
CA VAL A 394 -20.38 5.49 -15.38
C VAL A 394 -21.01 5.93 -16.70
N THR A 395 -20.35 6.84 -17.42
CA THR A 395 -20.77 7.27 -18.77
C THR A 395 -19.60 7.23 -19.75
N HIS A 396 -19.89 7.03 -21.04
CA HIS A 396 -18.89 6.92 -22.10
C HIS A 396 -18.75 8.24 -22.86
N THR A 397 -17.55 8.84 -22.80
CA THR A 397 -17.23 10.09 -23.51
C THR A 397 -16.49 9.82 -24.81
N ALA A 398 -16.29 10.87 -25.63
CA ALA A 398 -15.43 10.79 -26.81
C ALA A 398 -13.93 10.63 -26.46
N GLY A 399 -13.54 10.92 -25.22
CA GLY A 399 -12.18 10.71 -24.70
C GLY A 399 -12.00 9.37 -23.98
N GLY A 400 -13.08 8.62 -23.71
CA GLY A 400 -13.07 7.36 -22.98
C GLY A 400 -14.28 7.25 -22.06
N TYR A 401 -14.15 7.78 -20.86
CA TYR A 401 -15.12 7.70 -19.78
C TYR A 401 -15.31 9.05 -19.09
N ARG A 402 -16.44 9.19 -18.39
CA ARG A 402 -16.63 10.11 -17.28
C ARG A 402 -17.21 9.32 -16.12
N LEU A 403 -16.59 9.45 -14.96
CA LEU A 403 -16.95 8.78 -13.72
C LEU A 403 -17.29 9.84 -12.67
N GLU A 404 -18.46 9.73 -12.05
CA GLU A 404 -18.92 10.65 -11.01
C GLU A 404 -19.34 9.82 -9.79
N GLY A 405 -18.50 9.84 -8.74
CA GLY A 405 -18.66 9.06 -7.52
C GLY A 405 -19.19 9.91 -6.36
N SER A 406 -20.06 9.33 -5.53
CA SER A 406 -20.66 9.95 -4.34
C SER A 406 -20.84 8.89 -3.25
N PHE A 407 -20.26 9.12 -2.07
CA PHE A 407 -20.24 8.18 -0.95
C PHE A 407 -20.56 8.89 0.37
N VAL A 408 -21.57 8.39 1.09
CA VAL A 408 -21.95 8.89 2.42
C VAL A 408 -21.14 8.15 3.48
N LEU A 409 -20.35 8.90 4.24
CA LEU A 409 -19.40 8.41 5.24
C LEU A 409 -20.09 8.00 6.56
N TYR A 410 -19.39 7.25 7.41
CA TYR A 410 -19.87 6.90 8.76
C TYR A 410 -20.08 8.10 9.71
N ASP A 411 -19.46 9.25 9.43
CA ASP A 411 -19.69 10.51 10.15
C ASP A 411 -20.91 11.30 9.63
N GLY A 412 -21.49 10.87 8.50
CA GLY A 412 -22.67 11.45 7.86
C GLY A 412 -22.38 12.52 6.80
N TYR A 413 -21.11 12.81 6.48
CA TYR A 413 -20.72 13.70 5.39
C TYR A 413 -20.55 12.94 4.05
N GLU A 414 -20.42 13.68 2.95
CA GLU A 414 -20.22 13.12 1.60
C GLU A 414 -18.75 13.23 1.14
N LEU A 415 -18.13 12.11 0.78
CA LEU A 415 -16.91 12.07 -0.02
C LEU A 415 -17.29 11.75 -1.47
N SER A 416 -16.85 12.58 -2.41
CA SER A 416 -17.22 12.47 -3.82
C SER A 416 -16.03 12.69 -4.75
N PHE A 417 -16.12 12.24 -6.00
CA PHE A 417 -15.10 12.48 -7.03
C PHE A 417 -15.67 12.66 -8.43
N THR A 418 -14.93 13.39 -9.27
CA THR A 418 -15.15 13.45 -10.73
C THR A 418 -13.87 13.02 -11.44
N TYR A 419 -13.97 12.18 -12.46
CA TYR A 419 -12.89 11.88 -13.41
C TYR A 419 -13.42 11.92 -14.86
N GLU A 420 -12.62 12.42 -15.79
CA GLU A 420 -12.92 12.35 -17.24
C GLU A 420 -11.65 12.06 -18.05
N GLY A 421 -11.60 10.90 -18.71
CA GLY A 421 -10.38 10.42 -19.37
C GLY A 421 -10.49 9.01 -19.94
N ALA A 422 -9.37 8.48 -20.43
CA ALA A 422 -9.26 7.12 -20.96
C ALA A 422 -8.76 6.15 -19.88
N ILE A 423 -9.46 5.02 -19.74
CA ILE A 423 -9.04 3.93 -18.84
C ILE A 423 -8.49 2.80 -19.71
N ASP A 424 -7.20 2.49 -19.56
CA ASP A 424 -6.56 1.36 -20.22
C ASP A 424 -6.60 0.14 -19.29
N TRP A 425 -7.47 -0.83 -19.61
CA TRP A 425 -7.78 -1.95 -18.73
C TRP A 425 -6.78 -3.10 -18.91
N SER A 426 -5.96 -3.35 -17.89
CA SER A 426 -5.13 -4.56 -17.79
C SER A 426 -6.03 -5.79 -17.71
N ASN A 427 -6.12 -6.55 -18.81
CA ASN A 427 -6.91 -7.77 -18.87
C ASN A 427 -6.21 -8.91 -18.12
N GLN A 428 -6.69 -9.24 -16.94
CA GLN A 428 -6.20 -10.33 -16.08
C GLN A 428 -7.29 -11.39 -15.84
N GLU A 429 -8.28 -11.50 -16.73
CA GLU A 429 -9.31 -12.55 -16.66
C GLU A 429 -8.67 -13.94 -16.59
N PRO A 430 -8.95 -14.75 -15.55
CA PRO A 430 -8.36 -16.07 -15.39
C PRO A 430 -8.49 -16.95 -16.63
N VAL A 431 -7.37 -17.55 -17.02
CA VAL A 431 -7.35 -18.48 -18.15
C VAL A 431 -8.20 -19.70 -17.77
N ARG A 432 -9.04 -20.21 -18.67
CA ARG A 432 -9.71 -21.49 -18.43
C ARG A 432 -8.77 -22.64 -18.78
N VAL A 433 -8.66 -23.62 -17.90
CA VAL A 433 -7.94 -24.87 -18.17
C VAL A 433 -8.62 -25.59 -19.34
N GLY A 434 -9.94 -25.69 -19.27
CA GLY A 434 -10.83 -26.24 -20.28
C GLY A 434 -10.61 -27.73 -20.52
N GLU A 435 -11.05 -28.21 -21.68
CA GLU A 435 -10.76 -29.60 -22.08
C GLU A 435 -9.26 -29.77 -22.39
N VAL A 436 -8.63 -30.69 -21.65
CA VAL A 436 -7.26 -31.17 -21.83
C VAL A 436 -7.33 -32.67 -22.11
N LEU A 437 -6.93 -33.06 -23.32
CA LEU A 437 -7.03 -34.44 -23.79
C LEU A 437 -5.65 -35.01 -24.16
N ASP A 438 -5.37 -36.23 -23.69
CA ASP A 438 -4.15 -36.99 -23.97
C ASP A 438 -2.82 -36.25 -23.63
N ALA A 439 -2.80 -35.42 -22.58
CA ALA A 439 -1.62 -34.65 -22.18
C ALA A 439 -0.42 -35.55 -21.84
N ALA A 440 0.76 -35.22 -22.37
CA ALA A 440 1.98 -36.01 -22.20
C ALA A 440 2.89 -35.36 -21.14
N PHE A 441 2.73 -35.76 -19.88
CA PHE A 441 3.54 -35.23 -18.79
C PHE A 441 4.97 -35.73 -18.88
N ASP A 442 5.92 -34.81 -18.97
CA ASP A 442 7.36 -35.10 -19.10
C ASP A 442 8.11 -34.95 -17.76
N ARG A 443 7.56 -34.19 -16.81
CA ARG A 443 8.03 -34.07 -15.42
C ARG A 443 6.94 -34.58 -14.46
N GLY A 444 7.38 -35.34 -13.45
CA GLY A 444 6.56 -35.82 -12.35
C GLY A 444 7.37 -35.92 -11.06
N GLU A 445 6.82 -35.41 -9.97
CA GLU A 445 7.44 -35.41 -8.63
C GLU A 445 6.35 -35.46 -7.54
N GLY A 446 6.72 -35.76 -6.29
CA GLY A 446 5.75 -35.73 -5.19
C GLY A 446 6.31 -35.48 -3.80
N VAL A 447 5.50 -34.85 -2.96
CA VAL A 447 5.66 -34.91 -1.49
C VAL A 447 5.04 -36.21 -0.98
N TYR A 448 5.58 -36.78 0.08
CA TYR A 448 4.82 -37.67 0.97
C TYR A 448 4.81 -37.17 2.43
N SER A 449 3.72 -37.46 3.14
CA SER A 449 3.59 -37.29 4.59
C SER A 449 2.75 -38.43 5.19
N ILE A 450 2.89 -38.67 6.50
CA ILE A 450 2.06 -39.64 7.23
C ILE A 450 1.01 -38.88 8.03
N LEU A 451 -0.27 -39.14 7.74
CA LEU A 451 -1.40 -38.50 8.40
C LEU A 451 -1.70 -39.12 9.76
N GLU A 452 -2.26 -38.34 10.69
CA GLU A 452 -2.76 -38.84 11.99
C GLU A 452 -3.84 -39.92 11.84
N SER A 453 -4.53 -39.96 10.69
CA SER A 453 -5.52 -40.98 10.32
C SER A 453 -4.92 -42.38 10.06
N GLY A 454 -3.60 -42.49 9.93
CA GLY A 454 -2.89 -43.77 9.75
C GLY A 454 -2.63 -44.15 8.29
N PHE A 455 -2.53 -43.16 7.40
CA PHE A 455 -2.31 -43.31 5.96
C PHE A 455 -1.15 -42.44 5.48
N GLU A 456 -0.57 -42.78 4.33
CA GLU A 456 0.33 -41.88 3.61
C GLU A 456 -0.47 -40.97 2.68
N SER A 457 -0.13 -39.67 2.70
CA SER A 457 -0.68 -38.62 1.86
C SER A 457 0.41 -38.17 0.90
N TYR A 458 0.08 -38.14 -0.39
CA TYR A 458 1.00 -37.90 -1.49
C TYR A 458 0.52 -36.71 -2.31
N TYR A 459 1.24 -35.58 -2.28
CA TYR A 459 0.97 -34.46 -3.19
C TYR A 459 1.85 -34.62 -4.44
N LEU A 460 1.27 -35.23 -5.49
CA LEU A 460 1.95 -35.47 -6.76
C LEU A 460 1.73 -34.29 -7.70
N THR A 461 2.80 -33.81 -8.33
CA THR A 461 2.75 -32.76 -9.36
C THR A 461 3.28 -33.30 -10.68
N PHE A 462 2.48 -33.18 -11.74
CA PHE A 462 2.83 -33.55 -13.11
C PHE A 462 2.80 -32.31 -14.01
N VAL A 463 3.76 -32.17 -14.92
CA VAL A 463 3.90 -31.00 -15.82
C VAL A 463 4.23 -31.45 -17.24
N GLU A 464 3.54 -30.85 -18.21
CA GLU A 464 3.92 -30.85 -19.64
C GLU A 464 4.64 -29.53 -19.93
N GLN A 465 5.97 -29.56 -19.97
CA GLN A 465 6.82 -28.36 -20.10
C GLN A 465 6.62 -27.61 -21.42
N THR A 466 6.08 -28.29 -22.44
CA THR A 466 5.82 -27.69 -23.76
C THR A 466 4.59 -26.78 -23.77
N THR A 467 3.60 -27.03 -22.90
CA THR A 467 2.30 -26.34 -22.90
C THR A 467 2.05 -25.53 -21.63
N GLY A 468 2.77 -25.78 -20.55
CA GLY A 468 2.48 -25.22 -19.23
C GLY A 468 1.24 -25.85 -18.57
N VAL A 469 0.77 -27.01 -19.06
CA VAL A 469 -0.29 -27.78 -18.41
C VAL A 469 0.30 -28.53 -17.21
N ARG A 470 -0.37 -28.38 -16.06
CA ARG A 470 0.02 -28.96 -14.76
C ARG A 470 -1.17 -29.69 -14.13
N ALA A 471 -0.92 -30.80 -13.47
CA ALA A 471 -1.86 -31.45 -12.58
C ALA A 471 -1.23 -31.62 -11.20
N ARG A 472 -1.91 -31.18 -10.14
CA ARG A 472 -1.53 -31.44 -8.75
C ARG A 472 -2.60 -32.32 -8.10
N ILE A 473 -2.19 -33.49 -7.66
CA ILE A 473 -3.07 -34.53 -7.11
C ILE A 473 -2.73 -34.76 -5.65
N GLN A 474 -3.70 -34.71 -4.75
CA GLN A 474 -3.57 -35.23 -3.40
C GLN A 474 -4.10 -36.68 -3.35
N LEU A 475 -3.21 -37.64 -3.12
CA LEU A 475 -3.45 -39.08 -3.21
C LEU A 475 -3.19 -39.77 -1.85
N PHE A 476 -3.96 -40.81 -1.51
CA PHE A 476 -3.91 -41.48 -0.22
C PHE A 476 -3.66 -43.00 -0.34
N ASP A 477 -2.77 -43.52 0.50
CA ASP A 477 -2.39 -44.94 0.49
C ASP A 477 -2.11 -45.52 1.90
N ASN A 478 -1.88 -46.83 1.94
CA ASN A 478 -1.37 -47.55 3.09
C ASN A 478 0.04 -47.04 3.46
N ILE A 479 0.36 -46.99 4.75
CA ILE A 479 1.74 -46.71 5.19
C ILE A 479 2.70 -47.78 4.63
N SER A 480 3.80 -47.32 4.05
CA SER A 480 4.86 -48.11 3.43
C SER A 480 5.58 -48.98 4.46
N ALA A 481 6.19 -50.07 3.99
CA ALA A 481 6.87 -51.04 4.86
C ALA A 481 8.17 -50.49 5.50
N ASP A 482 8.71 -49.42 4.92
CA ASP A 482 9.78 -48.58 5.44
C ASP A 482 9.33 -47.13 5.23
N THR A 483 9.32 -46.31 6.29
CA THR A 483 8.82 -44.92 6.24
C THR A 483 9.85 -43.95 5.68
N ASP A 484 11.11 -44.38 5.58
CA ASP A 484 12.20 -43.63 4.98
C ASP A 484 12.34 -43.98 3.47
N ASP A 485 11.52 -44.92 2.96
CA ASP A 485 11.50 -45.40 1.57
C ASP A 485 10.06 -45.63 1.04
N PRO A 486 9.27 -44.55 0.83
CA PRO A 486 7.84 -44.62 0.49
C PRO A 486 7.56 -45.21 -0.90
N VAL A 487 6.47 -45.99 -1.03
CA VAL A 487 6.07 -46.64 -2.28
C VAL A 487 4.56 -46.57 -2.51
N ILE A 488 4.15 -45.95 -3.62
CA ILE A 488 2.75 -45.83 -4.03
C ILE A 488 2.25 -47.17 -4.61
N THR A 489 1.13 -47.69 -4.11
CA THR A 489 0.61 -49.03 -4.41
C THR A 489 -0.04 -49.11 -5.81
N PRO A 490 0.49 -49.90 -6.76
CA PRO A 490 -0.14 -50.05 -8.08
C PRO A 490 -1.62 -50.48 -8.01
N GLY A 491 -2.48 -49.77 -8.74
CA GLY A 491 -3.93 -49.91 -8.66
C GLY A 491 -4.69 -48.81 -9.40
N VAL A 492 -5.97 -48.65 -9.07
CA VAL A 492 -6.83 -47.56 -9.57
C VAL A 492 -7.36 -46.80 -8.36
N TYR A 493 -6.99 -45.53 -8.27
CA TYR A 493 -7.36 -44.62 -7.20
C TYR A 493 -8.67 -43.94 -7.53
N THR A 494 -9.53 -43.78 -6.54
CA THR A 494 -10.90 -43.25 -6.70
C THR A 494 -11.12 -41.98 -5.89
N ALA A 495 -11.95 -41.06 -6.40
CA ALA A 495 -12.16 -39.76 -5.78
C ALA A 495 -12.89 -39.85 -4.42
N VAL A 496 -12.41 -39.08 -3.44
CA VAL A 496 -13.10 -38.76 -2.18
C VAL A 496 -13.24 -37.24 -2.02
N PRO A 497 -14.36 -36.72 -1.47
CA PRO A 497 -14.58 -35.28 -1.35
C PRO A 497 -13.53 -34.50 -0.56
N THR A 498 -12.95 -35.06 0.51
CA THR A 498 -11.96 -34.41 1.39
C THR A 498 -10.99 -35.42 2.01
N GLU A 499 -9.88 -34.95 2.57
CA GLU A 499 -8.94 -35.78 3.35
C GLU A 499 -9.59 -36.48 4.54
N GLU A 500 -10.59 -35.87 5.20
CA GLU A 500 -11.34 -36.53 6.29
C GLU A 500 -12.05 -37.84 5.86
N GLN A 501 -12.22 -38.02 4.55
CA GLN A 501 -12.88 -39.18 3.93
C GLN A 501 -11.88 -40.10 3.21
N ALA A 502 -10.58 -39.86 3.37
CA ALA A 502 -9.51 -40.64 2.77
C ALA A 502 -9.53 -42.12 3.21
N ALA A 503 -9.17 -42.98 2.25
CA ALA A 503 -8.84 -44.36 2.47
C ALA A 503 -7.68 -44.77 1.53
N PRO A 504 -7.01 -45.90 1.75
CA PRO A 504 -5.99 -46.37 0.82
C PRO A 504 -6.57 -46.59 -0.58
N GLN A 505 -5.83 -46.13 -1.60
CA GLN A 505 -6.26 -46.09 -2.99
C GLN A 505 -7.42 -45.12 -3.28
N THR A 506 -7.35 -43.92 -2.68
CA THR A 506 -8.23 -42.77 -2.99
C THR A 506 -7.43 -41.50 -3.29
N PHE A 507 -8.09 -40.46 -3.82
CA PHE A 507 -7.51 -39.12 -3.98
C PHE A 507 -8.55 -38.03 -3.64
N ALA A 508 -8.12 -36.90 -3.06
CA ALA A 508 -9.03 -35.82 -2.70
C ALA A 508 -9.52 -35.06 -3.94
N LEU A 509 -10.79 -34.69 -3.97
CA LEU A 509 -11.31 -33.66 -4.88
C LEU A 509 -10.74 -32.28 -4.53
N GLY A 510 -10.75 -31.38 -5.50
CA GLY A 510 -10.33 -29.99 -5.30
C GLY A 510 -11.44 -29.15 -4.67
N THR A 511 -11.06 -28.26 -3.74
CA THR A 511 -11.95 -27.21 -3.23
C THR A 511 -11.30 -25.85 -3.43
N MET A 512 -12.04 -24.90 -4.01
CA MET A 512 -11.60 -23.50 -4.12
C MET A 512 -12.06 -22.73 -2.88
N TYR A 513 -11.13 -22.03 -2.23
CA TYR A 513 -11.37 -21.17 -1.09
C TYR A 513 -11.03 -19.72 -1.43
N ALA A 514 -11.94 -18.81 -1.08
CA ALA A 514 -11.80 -17.35 -1.24
C ALA A 514 -11.44 -16.83 -2.65
N GLY A 515 -11.59 -17.66 -3.70
CA GLY A 515 -11.32 -17.27 -5.10
C GLY A 515 -9.85 -17.38 -5.54
N PHE A 516 -8.91 -17.67 -4.63
CA PHE A 516 -7.47 -17.65 -4.93
C PHE A 516 -6.65 -18.80 -4.33
N TRP A 517 -7.26 -19.73 -3.59
CA TRP A 517 -6.54 -20.88 -3.03
C TRP A 517 -7.27 -22.20 -3.32
N HIS A 518 -6.53 -23.21 -3.78
CA HIS A 518 -7.05 -24.56 -4.02
C HIS A 518 -6.46 -25.57 -3.04
N ASP A 519 -7.35 -26.23 -2.29
CA ASP A 519 -7.07 -27.40 -1.47
C ASP A 519 -7.37 -28.70 -2.25
N GLY A 520 -6.78 -29.82 -1.86
CA GLY A 520 -6.94 -31.12 -2.51
C GLY A 520 -6.29 -31.19 -3.91
N SER A 521 -7.01 -31.75 -4.89
CA SER A 521 -6.49 -31.94 -6.26
C SER A 521 -7.00 -30.88 -7.25
N TRP A 522 -6.11 -30.31 -8.04
CA TRP A 522 -6.41 -29.29 -9.05
C TRP A 522 -5.55 -29.43 -10.31
N CYS A 523 -6.00 -28.79 -11.39
CA CYS A 523 -5.30 -28.74 -12.67
C CYS A 523 -5.06 -27.28 -13.05
N ARG A 524 -3.98 -27.00 -13.77
CA ARG A 524 -3.56 -25.65 -14.16
C ARG A 524 -3.08 -25.58 -15.61
N ARG A 525 -3.24 -24.41 -16.22
CA ARG A 525 -2.82 -24.10 -17.58
C ARG A 525 -2.35 -22.65 -17.69
N LYS A 526 -1.11 -22.47 -18.16
CA LYS A 526 -0.58 -21.15 -18.54
C LYS A 526 -1.01 -20.77 -19.96
N ASN A 527 -1.29 -19.49 -20.21
CA ASN A 527 -1.41 -18.95 -21.56
C ASN A 527 -0.01 -18.50 -22.05
N PRO A 528 0.56 -19.12 -23.09
CA PRO A 528 1.91 -18.79 -23.56
C PRO A 528 2.01 -17.43 -24.27
N GLU A 529 0.89 -16.77 -24.60
CA GLU A 529 0.89 -15.43 -25.23
C GLU A 529 0.76 -14.29 -24.22
N SER A 530 0.06 -14.49 -23.10
CA SER A 530 -0.19 -13.46 -22.07
C SER A 530 0.49 -13.70 -20.73
N GLY A 531 1.14 -14.86 -20.53
CA GLY A 531 1.76 -15.25 -19.25
C GLY A 531 0.75 -15.63 -18.15
N LEU A 532 -0.50 -15.16 -18.24
CA LEU A 532 -1.58 -15.46 -17.30
C LEU A 532 -1.81 -16.96 -17.12
N GLU A 533 -2.26 -17.31 -15.92
CA GLU A 533 -2.45 -18.68 -15.47
C GLU A 533 -3.95 -18.93 -15.21
N GLY A 534 -4.30 -20.21 -15.16
CA GLY A 534 -5.66 -20.67 -14.92
C GLY A 534 -5.65 -21.93 -14.09
N GLU A 535 -6.45 -21.99 -13.02
CA GLU A 535 -6.58 -23.16 -12.16
C GLU A 535 -8.04 -23.67 -12.16
N ALA A 536 -8.20 -24.99 -12.05
CA ALA A 536 -9.49 -25.65 -12.04
C ALA A 536 -9.48 -26.83 -11.06
N ALA A 537 -10.40 -26.81 -10.10
CA ALA A 537 -10.53 -27.86 -9.10
C ALA A 537 -10.96 -29.20 -9.75
N VAL A 538 -10.37 -30.32 -9.35
CA VAL A 538 -10.80 -31.65 -9.81
C VAL A 538 -12.11 -32.01 -9.10
N THR A 539 -13.17 -32.26 -9.86
CA THR A 539 -14.53 -32.56 -9.38
C THR A 539 -14.89 -34.05 -9.46
N GLY A 540 -14.09 -34.85 -10.16
CA GLY A 540 -14.27 -36.30 -10.28
C GLY A 540 -13.17 -36.97 -11.09
N GLY A 541 -13.22 -38.31 -11.17
CA GLY A 541 -12.34 -39.10 -12.03
C GLY A 541 -11.78 -40.37 -11.39
N THR A 542 -10.79 -40.95 -12.06
CA THR A 542 -9.94 -42.04 -11.56
C THR A 542 -8.48 -41.83 -11.95
N ILE A 543 -7.56 -42.41 -11.17
CA ILE A 543 -6.12 -42.34 -11.45
C ILE A 543 -5.55 -43.77 -11.47
N GLY A 544 -5.07 -44.20 -12.63
CA GLY A 544 -4.44 -45.51 -12.81
C GLY A 544 -2.95 -45.43 -12.55
N ILE A 545 -2.43 -46.22 -11.59
CA ILE A 545 -1.00 -46.24 -11.26
C ILE A 545 -0.45 -47.65 -11.48
N THR A 546 0.61 -47.74 -12.27
CA THR A 546 1.39 -48.96 -12.45
C THR A 546 2.87 -48.70 -12.23
N SER A 547 3.61 -49.68 -11.72
CA SER A 547 5.06 -49.60 -11.56
C SER A 547 5.73 -50.82 -12.19
N ALA A 548 6.85 -50.58 -12.89
CA ALA A 548 7.63 -51.61 -13.58
C ALA A 548 8.92 -52.00 -12.83
N LYS A 549 9.37 -51.14 -11.91
CA LYS A 549 10.60 -51.21 -11.12
C LYS A 549 10.51 -50.13 -10.03
N LYS A 550 11.32 -50.23 -8.96
CA LYS A 550 11.35 -49.22 -7.89
C LYS A 550 11.51 -47.80 -8.46
N ASP A 551 10.81 -46.85 -7.85
CA ASP A 551 10.83 -45.41 -8.12
C ASP A 551 10.33 -45.01 -9.53
N TYR A 552 9.86 -45.97 -10.34
CA TYR A 552 9.36 -45.73 -11.68
C TYR A 552 7.89 -46.09 -11.78
N TYR A 553 7.10 -45.10 -12.20
CA TYR A 553 5.65 -45.16 -12.24
C TYR A 553 5.13 -44.66 -13.59
N ARG A 554 4.09 -45.34 -14.07
CA ARG A 554 3.21 -44.85 -15.11
C ARG A 554 1.89 -44.49 -14.45
N VAL A 555 1.52 -43.22 -14.54
CA VAL A 555 0.35 -42.60 -13.91
C VAL A 555 -0.57 -42.10 -15.01
N GLU A 556 -1.79 -42.63 -15.07
CA GLU A 556 -2.79 -42.33 -16.09
C GLU A 556 -3.94 -41.57 -15.40
N LEU A 557 -4.13 -40.29 -15.78
CA LEU A 557 -5.17 -39.41 -15.24
C LEU A 557 -6.41 -39.46 -16.15
N ASP A 558 -7.56 -39.77 -15.58
CA ASP A 558 -8.88 -39.69 -16.22
C ASP A 558 -9.82 -38.87 -15.31
N LEU A 559 -9.74 -37.53 -15.44
CA LEU A 559 -10.29 -36.56 -14.48
C LEU A 559 -11.36 -35.66 -15.11
N THR A 560 -12.21 -35.10 -14.24
CA THR A 560 -13.15 -34.02 -14.55
C THR A 560 -12.80 -32.82 -13.67
N THR A 561 -12.72 -31.62 -14.25
CA THR A 561 -12.47 -30.37 -13.49
C THR A 561 -13.77 -29.60 -13.28
N THR A 562 -13.69 -28.34 -12.84
CA THR A 562 -14.81 -27.39 -12.84
C THR A 562 -15.18 -26.89 -14.24
N ASP A 563 -14.27 -26.98 -15.21
CA ASP A 563 -14.39 -26.32 -16.52
C ASP A 563 -14.15 -27.23 -17.74
N GLY A 564 -13.79 -28.51 -17.56
CA GLY A 564 -13.57 -29.45 -18.65
C GLY A 564 -13.33 -30.91 -18.23
N ALA A 565 -13.05 -31.75 -19.24
CA ALA A 565 -12.43 -33.06 -19.03
C ALA A 565 -10.91 -32.90 -19.07
N PHE A 566 -10.19 -33.62 -18.19
CA PHE A 566 -8.74 -33.51 -18.07
C PHE A 566 -8.12 -34.91 -18.05
N THR A 567 -7.39 -35.26 -19.12
CA THR A 567 -6.77 -36.58 -19.27
C THR A 567 -5.31 -36.47 -19.71
N GLY A 568 -4.48 -37.39 -19.24
CA GLY A 568 -3.05 -37.41 -19.59
C GLY A 568 -2.28 -38.53 -18.91
N VAL A 569 -1.01 -38.68 -19.28
CA VAL A 569 -0.14 -39.78 -18.81
C VAL A 569 1.26 -39.26 -18.44
N TYR A 570 1.72 -39.64 -17.25
CA TYR A 570 3.14 -39.65 -16.88
C TYR A 570 3.69 -41.07 -17.02
N ASP A 571 4.93 -41.24 -17.50
CA ASP A 571 5.61 -42.55 -17.60
C ASP A 571 7.11 -42.34 -17.38
N GLY A 572 7.55 -42.40 -16.12
CA GLY A 572 8.88 -41.95 -15.73
C GLY A 572 9.30 -42.34 -14.31
N PHE A 573 10.46 -41.84 -13.87
CA PHE A 573 10.86 -41.90 -12.46
C PHE A 573 10.11 -40.82 -11.67
N LEU A 574 9.50 -41.17 -10.55
CA LEU A 574 8.77 -40.26 -9.68
C LEU A 574 9.57 -40.08 -8.40
N GLN A 575 10.30 -38.97 -8.27
CA GLN A 575 11.00 -38.68 -7.02
C GLN A 575 10.00 -38.27 -5.95
N LEU A 576 10.12 -38.91 -4.78
CA LEU A 576 9.32 -38.63 -3.59
C LEU A 576 10.19 -37.90 -2.56
N TYR A 577 9.66 -36.85 -1.97
CA TYR A 577 10.33 -35.97 -1.01
C TYR A 577 9.56 -35.94 0.32
N SER A 578 10.25 -35.98 1.45
CA SER A 578 9.66 -35.76 2.77
C SER A 578 9.68 -34.26 3.10
N GLY A 579 8.51 -33.69 3.41
CA GLY A 579 8.36 -32.25 3.61
C GLY A 579 8.06 -31.50 2.32
N GLU A 580 8.65 -30.31 2.14
CA GLU A 580 8.40 -29.49 0.95
C GLU A 580 9.25 -29.93 -0.25
N ILE A 581 8.83 -29.57 -1.47
CA ILE A 581 9.60 -29.77 -2.70
C ILE A 581 10.44 -28.51 -2.94
N PRO A 582 11.78 -28.55 -2.83
CA PRO A 582 12.63 -27.53 -3.45
C PRO A 582 12.47 -27.69 -4.97
N GLU A 583 12.22 -26.63 -5.72
CA GLU A 583 12.09 -26.73 -7.18
C GLU A 583 13.44 -27.11 -7.84
N PRO A 584 13.43 -27.88 -8.95
CA PRO A 584 14.65 -28.29 -9.63
C PRO A 584 15.17 -27.18 -10.54
N VAL A 585 16.48 -26.99 -10.51
CA VAL A 585 17.23 -26.06 -11.38
C VAL A 585 18.27 -26.76 -12.25
N GLY A 586 18.56 -28.04 -11.96
CA GLY A 586 19.57 -28.84 -12.64
C GLY A 586 21.00 -28.49 -12.23
N ASP A 587 21.98 -29.13 -12.87
CA ASP A 587 23.39 -28.79 -12.69
C ASP A 587 23.69 -27.42 -13.31
N LEU A 588 24.31 -26.52 -12.54
CA LEU A 588 24.59 -25.14 -12.93
C LEU A 588 26.09 -24.84 -12.89
N ASP A 589 26.62 -24.19 -13.94
CA ASP A 589 27.98 -23.65 -13.98
C ASP A 589 27.88 -22.16 -14.38
N ILE A 590 27.95 -21.28 -13.37
CA ILE A 590 27.63 -19.85 -13.48
C ILE A 590 28.86 -19.00 -13.14
N THR A 591 28.96 -17.85 -13.80
CA THR A 591 29.93 -16.79 -13.45
C THR A 591 29.17 -15.49 -13.27
N PHE A 592 29.29 -14.89 -12.09
CA PHE A 592 28.67 -13.64 -11.71
C PHE A 592 29.61 -12.45 -11.98
N ASP A 593 29.05 -11.33 -12.40
CA ASP A 593 29.78 -10.06 -12.65
C ASP A 593 29.10 -8.82 -12.03
N HIS A 594 27.90 -8.98 -11.47
CA HIS A 594 27.19 -7.95 -10.71
C HIS A 594 27.23 -8.23 -9.19
N ILE A 595 27.34 -7.17 -8.38
CA ILE A 595 27.09 -7.19 -6.92
C ILE A 595 25.74 -6.50 -6.69
N LEU A 596 24.81 -7.17 -6.01
CA LEU A 596 23.53 -6.56 -5.61
C LEU A 596 23.64 -5.92 -4.22
N ARG A 597 24.37 -6.57 -3.29
CA ARG A 597 24.62 -6.06 -1.93
C ARG A 597 25.85 -6.74 -1.31
N ALA A 598 26.55 -6.01 -0.43
CA ALA A 598 27.64 -6.54 0.38
C ALA A 598 27.71 -5.79 1.73
N TRP A 599 27.67 -6.53 2.84
CA TRP A 599 27.54 -5.98 4.19
C TRP A 599 28.55 -6.60 5.17
N ASP A 600 29.21 -5.74 5.96
CA ASP A 600 29.97 -6.15 7.15
C ASP A 600 29.14 -5.87 8.40
N PHE A 601 28.65 -6.94 9.04
CA PHE A 601 27.90 -6.86 10.30
C PHE A 601 28.83 -6.77 11.53
N GLY A 602 30.14 -6.85 11.33
CA GLY A 602 31.17 -6.87 12.36
C GLY A 602 31.17 -8.15 13.21
N GLU A 603 31.89 -8.09 14.31
CA GLU A 603 32.02 -9.21 15.26
C GLU A 603 30.68 -9.56 15.94
N GLN A 604 30.30 -10.82 15.86
CA GLN A 604 29.05 -11.37 16.41
C GLN A 604 29.26 -11.86 17.85
N GLN A 605 28.17 -12.20 18.56
CA GLN A 605 28.24 -12.66 19.96
C GLN A 605 29.10 -13.92 20.19
N ASN A 606 29.42 -14.68 19.14
CA ASN A 606 30.28 -15.86 19.17
C ASN A 606 31.76 -15.58 18.81
N GLY A 607 32.12 -14.32 18.57
CA GLY A 607 33.49 -13.88 18.24
C GLY A 607 33.87 -13.99 16.76
N ALA A 608 32.98 -14.46 15.87
CA ALA A 608 33.21 -14.44 14.43
C ALA A 608 32.79 -13.09 13.82
N VAL A 609 33.50 -12.61 12.79
CA VAL A 609 33.07 -11.42 12.01
C VAL A 609 32.19 -11.88 10.84
N ARG A 610 30.99 -11.31 10.70
CA ARG A 610 30.00 -11.74 9.71
C ARG A 610 30.02 -10.85 8.46
N TYR A 611 30.31 -11.45 7.31
CA TYR A 611 30.25 -10.82 5.98
C TYR A 611 29.13 -11.45 5.16
N TYR A 612 28.15 -10.64 4.77
CA TYR A 612 27.04 -11.06 3.93
C TYR A 612 27.14 -10.42 2.55
N GLY A 613 26.52 -11.02 1.55
CA GLY A 613 26.35 -10.38 0.25
C GLY A 613 25.52 -11.20 -0.73
N GLU A 614 25.24 -10.59 -1.86
CA GLU A 614 24.53 -11.20 -2.97
C GLU A 614 25.11 -10.71 -4.31
N LEU A 615 25.32 -11.66 -5.23
CA LEU A 615 25.85 -11.42 -6.58
C LEU A 615 24.85 -11.88 -7.64
N ALA A 616 24.97 -11.36 -8.87
CA ALA A 616 24.14 -11.75 -10.02
C ALA A 616 24.92 -11.82 -11.33
N ASP A 617 24.35 -12.50 -12.34
CA ASP A 617 24.90 -12.67 -13.71
C ASP A 617 24.20 -11.80 -14.75
N VAL A 618 23.21 -11.03 -14.30
CA VAL A 618 22.46 -10.01 -15.04
C VAL A 618 22.21 -8.80 -14.12
N PRO A 619 21.91 -7.61 -14.65
CA PRO A 619 21.45 -6.48 -13.84
C PRO A 619 20.11 -6.80 -13.18
N PHE A 620 19.95 -6.40 -11.91
CA PHE A 620 18.68 -6.52 -11.17
C PHE A 620 18.07 -5.15 -10.91
N GLU A 621 16.76 -5.15 -10.71
CA GLU A 621 16.02 -4.05 -10.11
C GLU A 621 15.86 -4.33 -8.62
N GLY A 622 16.58 -3.57 -7.78
CA GLY A 622 16.72 -3.88 -6.36
C GLY A 622 17.44 -5.22 -6.14
N VAL A 623 16.81 -6.14 -5.40
CA VAL A 623 17.34 -7.48 -5.07
C VAL A 623 16.37 -8.62 -5.41
N ASP A 624 15.24 -8.32 -6.07
CA ASP A 624 14.10 -9.23 -6.14
C ASP A 624 13.73 -9.70 -7.56
N ARG A 625 14.20 -9.02 -8.63
CA ARG A 625 14.06 -9.46 -10.03
C ARG A 625 15.18 -8.97 -10.96
N PRO A 626 15.54 -9.73 -12.02
CA PRO A 626 16.28 -9.21 -13.16
C PRO A 626 15.62 -7.97 -13.76
N ALA A 627 16.42 -6.99 -14.17
CA ALA A 627 15.95 -5.67 -14.61
C ALA A 627 15.26 -5.66 -15.99
N ASP A 628 15.29 -6.77 -16.72
CA ASP A 628 14.52 -6.98 -17.97
C ASP A 628 13.27 -7.86 -17.76
N GLY A 629 13.00 -8.30 -16.53
CA GLY A 629 11.92 -9.24 -16.19
C GLY A 629 12.13 -10.66 -16.75
N GLY A 630 13.32 -10.97 -17.24
CA GLY A 630 13.66 -12.24 -17.88
C GLY A 630 14.42 -13.22 -16.98
N ALA A 631 15.24 -14.05 -17.61
CA ALA A 631 16.05 -15.06 -16.95
C ALA A 631 17.33 -14.48 -16.34
N GLY A 632 17.76 -15.05 -15.23
CA GLY A 632 18.99 -14.68 -14.53
C GLY A 632 19.16 -15.48 -13.25
N HIS A 633 20.28 -15.26 -12.56
CA HIS A 633 20.60 -15.94 -11.32
C HIS A 633 21.16 -14.94 -10.32
N SER A 634 20.83 -15.10 -9.03
CA SER A 634 21.61 -14.47 -7.95
C SER A 634 22.06 -15.50 -6.93
N VAL A 635 23.19 -15.29 -6.27
CA VAL A 635 23.64 -16.14 -5.15
C VAL A 635 23.80 -15.32 -3.89
N ILE A 636 23.23 -15.81 -2.80
CA ILE A 636 23.31 -15.21 -1.48
C ILE A 636 24.33 -16.00 -0.65
N TRP A 637 25.21 -15.31 0.08
CA TRP A 637 26.16 -15.93 1.00
C TRP A 637 26.27 -15.21 2.36
N ASP A 638 26.64 -15.97 3.39
CA ASP A 638 26.73 -15.48 4.77
C ASP A 638 27.97 -16.06 5.48
N PHE A 639 29.12 -15.42 5.30
CA PHE A 639 30.43 -15.88 5.78
C PHE A 639 30.71 -15.47 7.23
N TYR A 640 31.35 -16.38 7.97
CA TYR A 640 31.85 -16.15 9.31
C TYR A 640 33.39 -16.24 9.30
N ALA A 641 34.05 -15.09 9.46
CA ALA A 641 35.50 -14.92 9.50
C ALA A 641 36.02 -14.86 10.95
N GLU A 642 37.35 -14.88 11.11
CA GLU A 642 38.04 -14.79 12.40
C GLU A 642 37.80 -13.45 13.12
N ALA A 643 37.92 -13.47 14.46
CA ALA A 643 37.76 -12.29 15.31
C ALA A 643 38.67 -11.13 14.87
N GLY A 644 38.13 -9.91 14.81
CA GLY A 644 38.85 -8.71 14.39
C GLY A 644 39.23 -8.63 12.90
N ALA A 645 38.76 -9.53 12.04
CA ALA A 645 38.91 -9.40 10.59
C ALA A 645 38.39 -8.03 10.09
N GLN A 646 39.14 -7.40 9.19
CA GLN A 646 38.85 -6.05 8.63
C GLN A 646 38.32 -6.10 7.17
N ARG A 647 38.12 -7.30 6.65
CA ARG A 647 37.55 -7.66 5.35
C ARG A 647 37.30 -9.18 5.30
N LEU A 648 36.57 -9.66 4.31
CA LEU A 648 36.48 -11.10 4.02
C LEU A 648 37.90 -11.67 3.79
N MET A 649 38.21 -12.80 4.43
CA MET A 649 39.57 -13.36 4.47
C MET A 649 39.74 -14.48 3.43
N PRO A 650 40.86 -14.55 2.69
CA PRO A 650 41.13 -15.70 1.82
C PRO A 650 41.22 -17.02 2.58
N GLY A 651 40.56 -18.06 2.07
CA GLY A 651 40.42 -19.36 2.69
C GLY A 651 39.23 -20.15 2.13
N THR A 652 39.01 -21.36 2.64
CA THR A 652 37.86 -22.20 2.27
C THR A 652 36.86 -22.20 3.42
N TYR A 653 35.63 -21.76 3.13
CA TYR A 653 34.52 -21.65 4.06
C TYR A 653 33.59 -22.86 3.87
N GLN A 654 33.42 -23.65 4.92
CA GLN A 654 32.57 -24.85 4.89
C GLN A 654 31.10 -24.49 5.13
N LEU A 655 30.18 -25.09 4.37
CA LEU A 655 28.74 -24.91 4.56
C LEU A 655 28.30 -25.51 5.91
N SER A 656 27.81 -24.69 6.84
CA SER A 656 27.51 -25.12 8.22
C SER A 656 26.53 -24.19 8.93
N ASN A 657 25.76 -24.71 9.88
CA ASN A 657 24.95 -23.89 10.80
C ASN A 657 25.66 -23.53 12.12
N SER A 658 26.96 -23.84 12.25
CA SER A 658 27.75 -23.51 13.46
C SER A 658 28.09 -22.02 13.60
N LYS A 659 28.07 -21.25 12.49
CA LYS A 659 28.37 -19.80 12.45
C LYS A 659 29.75 -19.43 13.03
N THR A 660 30.69 -20.38 13.01
CA THR A 660 32.05 -20.26 13.52
C THR A 660 33.01 -19.73 12.45
N PRO A 661 34.19 -19.18 12.81
CA PRO A 661 35.21 -18.81 11.82
C PRO A 661 35.51 -19.94 10.83
N GLY A 662 35.61 -19.59 9.54
CA GLY A 662 35.81 -20.55 8.44
C GLY A 662 34.53 -21.28 8.00
N THR A 663 33.34 -20.73 8.26
CA THR A 663 32.07 -21.31 7.79
C THR A 663 31.19 -20.33 7.03
N CYS A 664 30.32 -20.85 6.16
CA CYS A 664 29.25 -20.10 5.49
C CYS A 664 27.90 -20.66 5.96
N SER A 665 26.92 -19.81 6.29
CA SER A 665 25.69 -20.28 6.94
C SER A 665 24.77 -21.02 5.98
N MET A 666 24.58 -22.33 6.23
CA MET A 666 23.66 -23.18 5.46
C MET A 666 22.21 -22.65 5.44
N GLN A 667 21.73 -22.06 6.54
CA GLN A 667 20.42 -21.39 6.62
C GLN A 667 20.31 -20.05 5.87
N GLN A 668 21.40 -19.49 5.34
CA GLN A 668 21.43 -18.15 4.71
C GLN A 668 22.21 -18.13 3.39
N THR A 669 22.62 -19.30 2.89
CA THR A 669 23.35 -19.47 1.62
C THR A 669 22.47 -20.26 0.68
N PHE A 670 22.01 -19.63 -0.39
CA PHE A 670 21.12 -20.21 -1.40
C PHE A 670 21.41 -19.56 -2.75
N ILE A 671 21.14 -20.28 -3.83
CA ILE A 671 21.07 -19.68 -5.17
C ILE A 671 19.62 -19.42 -5.52
N ARG A 672 19.37 -18.32 -6.21
CA ARG A 672 18.09 -17.89 -6.73
C ARG A 672 18.17 -17.96 -8.25
N VAL A 673 17.18 -18.58 -8.86
CA VAL A 673 17.10 -18.81 -10.31
C VAL A 673 15.82 -18.18 -10.81
N PHE A 674 15.94 -17.35 -11.84
CA PHE A 674 14.83 -16.76 -12.56
C PHE A 674 14.72 -17.42 -13.93
N ASP A 675 13.53 -17.94 -14.22
CA ASP A 675 13.19 -18.46 -15.54
C ASP A 675 13.01 -17.32 -16.56
N LYS A 676 12.81 -17.64 -17.84
CA LYS A 676 12.66 -16.66 -18.94
C LYS A 676 11.42 -15.76 -18.84
N PHE A 677 10.53 -16.00 -17.89
CA PHE A 677 9.36 -15.19 -17.57
C PHE A 677 9.50 -14.45 -16.22
N GLY A 678 10.67 -14.53 -15.56
CA GLY A 678 10.91 -13.95 -14.24
C GLY A 678 10.36 -14.78 -13.07
N GLU A 679 9.94 -16.03 -13.28
CA GLU A 679 9.50 -16.89 -12.16
C GLU A 679 10.70 -17.32 -11.31
N ARG A 680 10.60 -17.13 -9.98
CA ARG A 680 11.72 -17.17 -9.04
C ARG A 680 11.74 -18.46 -8.21
N THR A 681 12.77 -19.26 -8.41
CA THR A 681 13.08 -20.46 -7.62
C THR A 681 14.25 -20.18 -6.67
N ASP A 682 14.06 -20.33 -5.35
CA ASP A 682 15.13 -20.24 -4.34
C ASP A 682 15.59 -21.66 -3.94
N VAL A 683 16.89 -21.98 -4.11
CA VAL A 683 17.47 -23.33 -3.91
C VAL A 683 18.52 -23.33 -2.81
N THR A 684 18.27 -24.13 -1.77
CA THR A 684 19.16 -24.37 -0.62
C THR A 684 20.12 -25.54 -0.86
N PHE A 685 21.21 -25.58 -0.08
CA PHE A 685 22.29 -26.56 -0.21
C PHE A 685 22.43 -27.47 1.01
N GLU A 686 22.64 -28.76 0.78
CA GLU A 686 22.91 -29.76 1.82
C GLU A 686 24.41 -29.90 2.12
N ARG A 687 25.27 -29.64 1.12
CA ARG A 687 26.72 -29.81 1.23
C ARG A 687 27.48 -28.95 0.24
N GLY A 688 28.72 -28.60 0.60
CA GLY A 688 29.67 -27.93 -0.29
C GLY A 688 30.57 -26.95 0.45
N GLU A 689 31.39 -26.24 -0.30
CA GLU A 689 32.33 -25.25 0.22
C GLU A 689 32.46 -24.03 -0.70
N ILE A 690 32.87 -22.90 -0.13
CA ILE A 690 33.21 -21.69 -0.87
C ILE A 690 34.68 -21.37 -0.64
N THR A 691 35.49 -21.41 -1.70
CA THR A 691 36.88 -20.97 -1.68
C THR A 691 36.97 -19.51 -2.09
N VAL A 692 37.50 -18.68 -1.19
CA VAL A 692 37.79 -17.26 -1.38
C VAL A 692 39.29 -17.09 -1.57
N ALA A 693 39.71 -16.49 -2.68
CA ALA A 693 41.08 -16.07 -2.93
C ALA A 693 41.14 -14.54 -3.14
N GLU A 694 42.28 -13.94 -2.79
CA GLU A 694 42.59 -12.54 -3.08
C GLU A 694 43.46 -12.45 -4.33
N SER A 695 43.01 -11.66 -5.30
CA SER A 695 43.83 -11.07 -6.35
C SER A 695 44.23 -9.65 -5.95
N GLY A 696 45.19 -9.05 -6.66
CA GLY A 696 45.75 -7.75 -6.29
C GLY A 696 44.71 -6.63 -6.22
N ASP A 697 45.02 -5.58 -5.44
CA ASP A 697 44.25 -4.35 -5.32
C ASP A 697 42.80 -4.51 -4.80
N GLY A 698 42.54 -5.57 -4.02
CA GLY A 698 41.28 -5.77 -3.29
C GLY A 698 40.20 -6.55 -4.06
N ALA A 699 40.56 -7.13 -5.20
CA ALA A 699 39.65 -7.98 -5.98
C ALA A 699 39.67 -9.44 -5.50
N TYR A 700 38.50 -10.00 -5.25
CA TYR A 700 38.31 -11.40 -4.86
C TYR A 700 38.10 -12.29 -6.08
N HIS A 701 38.67 -13.49 -6.02
CA HIS A 701 38.28 -14.63 -6.85
C HIS A 701 37.56 -15.62 -5.93
N ILE A 702 36.26 -15.79 -6.10
CA ILE A 702 35.42 -16.64 -5.24
C ILE A 702 34.84 -17.76 -6.08
N VAL A 703 34.98 -19.00 -5.60
CA VAL A 703 34.43 -20.21 -6.23
C VAL A 703 33.64 -20.98 -5.19
N MET A 704 32.37 -21.21 -5.50
CA MET A 704 31.41 -21.97 -4.70
C MET A 704 31.13 -23.29 -5.42
N ASP A 705 31.26 -24.41 -4.70
CA ASP A 705 31.07 -25.77 -5.20
C ASP A 705 30.11 -26.48 -4.24
N MET A 706 28.84 -26.60 -4.66
CA MET A 706 27.71 -26.94 -3.78
C MET A 706 26.76 -27.96 -4.42
N TYR A 707 26.01 -28.66 -3.57
CA TYR A 707 24.98 -29.61 -3.99
C TYR A 707 23.64 -29.29 -3.31
N SER A 708 22.57 -29.23 -4.09
CA SER A 708 21.21 -29.04 -3.57
C SER A 708 20.70 -30.28 -2.84
N ALA A 709 19.54 -30.18 -2.18
CA ALA A 709 18.84 -31.34 -1.63
C ALA A 709 18.38 -32.37 -2.70
N ARG A 710 18.40 -32.00 -4.00
CA ARG A 710 18.19 -32.93 -5.13
C ARG A 710 19.49 -33.55 -5.67
N GLU A 711 20.63 -33.31 -5.01
CA GLU A 711 21.99 -33.62 -5.46
C GLU A 711 22.46 -32.88 -6.73
N GLU A 712 21.75 -31.85 -7.19
CA GLU A 712 22.15 -31.02 -8.34
C GLU A 712 23.47 -30.30 -8.05
N HIS A 713 24.44 -30.37 -8.97
CA HIS A 713 25.76 -29.77 -8.79
C HIS A 713 25.78 -28.32 -9.26
N ILE A 714 25.99 -27.40 -8.32
CA ILE A 714 25.89 -25.96 -8.55
C ILE A 714 27.27 -25.33 -8.28
N VAL A 715 27.90 -24.87 -9.35
CA VAL A 715 29.22 -24.21 -9.34
C VAL A 715 29.04 -22.74 -9.72
N ALA A 716 29.37 -21.85 -8.79
CA ALA A 716 29.27 -20.41 -8.96
C ALA A 716 30.64 -19.74 -8.81
N ARG A 717 30.92 -18.72 -9.62
CA ARG A 717 32.21 -18.00 -9.61
C ARG A 717 32.03 -16.49 -9.67
N TYR A 718 32.96 -15.75 -9.07
CA TYR A 718 33.04 -14.29 -9.15
C TYR A 718 34.50 -13.83 -9.17
N ASP A 719 34.82 -12.84 -10.01
CA ASP A 719 36.15 -12.25 -10.18
C ASP A 719 36.05 -10.70 -10.19
N GLY A 720 36.21 -10.07 -9.04
CA GLY A 720 36.07 -8.60 -8.93
C GLY A 720 36.30 -8.03 -7.53
N ALA A 721 36.39 -6.70 -7.43
CA ALA A 721 36.38 -6.01 -6.13
C ALA A 721 35.03 -6.21 -5.42
N ILE A 722 35.02 -6.20 -4.09
CA ILE A 722 33.79 -6.15 -3.29
C ILE A 722 34.01 -5.10 -2.19
N ASP A 723 33.14 -4.10 -2.14
CA ASP A 723 33.13 -3.08 -1.10
C ASP A 723 32.02 -3.44 -0.09
N PHE A 724 32.40 -3.71 1.16
CA PHE A 724 31.48 -4.19 2.20
C PHE A 724 31.00 -3.03 3.07
N VAL A 725 29.71 -2.68 2.97
CA VAL A 725 29.13 -1.58 3.75
C VAL A 725 28.93 -2.01 5.20
N ALA A 726 29.53 -1.29 6.15
CA ALA A 726 29.49 -1.65 7.56
C ALA A 726 28.14 -1.30 8.22
N THR A 727 27.36 -2.30 8.64
CA THR A 727 26.02 -2.12 9.23
C THR A 727 26.04 -1.62 10.69
N ARG A 728 27.21 -1.15 11.16
CA ARG A 728 27.42 -0.60 12.51
C ARG A 728 27.39 0.93 12.57
N ALA A 729 27.15 1.60 11.44
CA ALA A 729 26.65 2.97 11.47
C ALA A 729 25.27 2.96 12.15
N SER A 730 25.17 3.58 13.33
CA SER A 730 23.88 3.85 13.97
C SER A 730 23.01 4.65 13.00
N ALA A 731 21.77 4.21 12.81
CA ALA A 731 20.81 4.95 12.00
C ALA A 731 20.76 6.41 12.49
N VAL A 732 20.88 7.34 11.55
CA VAL A 732 20.59 8.74 11.82
C VAL A 732 19.14 8.81 12.28
N ALA A 733 18.84 9.64 13.28
CA ALA A 733 17.49 9.75 13.82
C ALA A 733 16.55 10.22 12.72
N ALA A 734 15.67 9.32 12.27
CA ALA A 734 14.48 9.67 11.51
C ALA A 734 13.64 10.64 12.37
N PRO A 735 12.78 11.47 11.76
CA PRO A 735 12.04 12.47 12.51
C PRO A 735 10.97 11.75 13.34
N VAL A 736 10.42 12.39 14.37
CA VAL A 736 9.19 11.89 15.01
C VAL A 736 7.94 12.23 14.15
N SER A 737 8.11 12.22 12.82
CA SER A 737 7.10 12.44 11.77
C SER A 737 6.52 13.85 11.64
N HIS A 738 7.12 14.70 10.79
CA HIS A 738 6.48 15.90 10.23
C HIS A 738 5.41 15.58 9.15
N LYS A 739 5.45 14.39 8.53
CA LYS A 739 4.57 13.97 7.41
C LYS A 739 4.20 12.46 7.42
N GLY A 740 3.74 11.95 8.55
CA GLY A 740 3.34 10.53 8.70
C GLY A 740 4.50 9.50 8.71
N LEU A 741 5.76 9.93 8.78
CA LEU A 741 6.97 9.08 8.77
C LEU A 741 7.17 8.33 10.10
N ALA A 742 6.25 7.43 10.41
CA ALA A 742 6.46 6.43 11.45
C ALA A 742 7.54 5.42 11.01
N PRO A 743 8.42 4.93 11.91
CA PRO A 743 9.17 3.72 11.63
C PRO A 743 8.20 2.57 11.38
N ALA A 744 8.40 1.83 10.29
CA ALA A 744 7.48 0.78 9.85
C ALA A 744 7.12 -0.18 11.01
N PRO A 745 5.84 -0.49 11.23
CA PRO A 745 5.42 -1.32 12.35
C PRO A 745 6.08 -2.70 12.23
N GLN A 746 6.83 -3.10 13.26
CA GLN A 746 7.39 -4.45 13.32
C GLN A 746 6.26 -5.48 13.17
N SER A 747 6.43 -6.43 12.26
CA SER A 747 5.40 -7.35 11.79
C SER A 747 4.66 -8.03 12.94
N GLY A 748 3.41 -7.61 13.21
CA GLY A 748 2.64 -8.15 14.35
C GLY A 748 1.24 -7.60 14.61
N LEU A 749 0.81 -6.48 14.01
CA LEU A 749 -0.48 -5.83 14.34
C LEU A 749 -1.38 -5.53 13.13
N THR A 750 -1.72 -6.57 12.35
CA THR A 750 -2.90 -6.52 11.47
C THR A 750 -4.19 -6.67 12.29
N GLN A 751 -4.50 -5.69 13.15
CA GLN A 751 -5.84 -5.62 13.75
C GLN A 751 -6.82 -5.10 12.69
N ARG A 752 -7.49 -6.03 12.00
CA ARG A 752 -8.72 -5.73 11.28
C ARG A 752 -9.70 -5.10 12.26
N TRP A 753 -10.07 -3.84 12.04
CA TRP A 753 -11.12 -3.17 12.79
C TRP A 753 -12.39 -4.01 12.72
N LYS A 754 -12.91 -4.42 13.86
CA LYS A 754 -14.22 -5.10 13.91
C LYS A 754 -15.31 -4.05 13.78
N PRO A 755 -16.35 -4.27 12.96
CA PRO A 755 -17.53 -3.42 12.97
C PRO A 755 -18.06 -3.26 14.40
N ILE A 756 -18.29 -2.00 14.80
CA ILE A 756 -18.80 -1.66 16.13
C ILE A 756 -20.16 -2.33 16.30
N GLU A 757 -20.36 -3.10 17.38
CA GLU A 757 -21.66 -3.71 17.67
C GLU A 757 -22.71 -2.61 17.84
N ARG A 758 -23.76 -2.62 16.99
CA ARG A 758 -24.84 -1.63 16.97
C ARG A 758 -25.42 -1.33 18.36
N VAL A 759 -24.97 -0.23 18.97
CA VAL A 759 -25.73 0.44 20.03
C VAL A 759 -26.92 1.12 19.37
N ALA A 760 -28.11 0.55 19.55
CA ALA A 760 -29.32 1.05 18.89
C ALA A 760 -29.64 2.48 19.33
N ALA A 761 -29.69 3.41 18.36
CA ALA A 761 -30.06 4.80 18.60
C ALA A 761 -31.49 4.91 19.20
N PRO A 762 -31.73 5.83 20.14
CA PRO A 762 -33.02 5.93 20.83
C PRO A 762 -34.16 6.37 19.89
N ASP A 763 -35.33 5.73 20.05
CA ASP A 763 -36.51 5.84 19.18
C ASP A 763 -36.95 7.30 18.85
N LYS A 764 -36.73 7.73 17.60
CA LYS A 764 -37.46 8.87 17.00
C LYS A 764 -38.86 8.45 16.53
N GLN A 765 -39.74 8.03 17.44
CA GLN A 765 -41.17 7.83 17.13
C GLN A 765 -42.07 8.96 17.65
N ALA A 766 -42.40 9.88 16.75
CA ALA A 766 -43.62 10.68 16.83
C ALA A 766 -44.24 10.81 15.42
N LEU A 767 -45.56 10.94 15.35
CA LEU A 767 -46.34 11.23 14.13
C LEU A 767 -46.45 10.13 13.04
N SER A 768 -47.15 9.04 13.35
CA SER A 768 -48.44 8.78 12.67
C SER A 768 -49.26 7.71 13.39
N GLY A 769 -50.60 7.83 13.36
CA GLY A 769 -51.49 6.95 14.15
C GLY A 769 -52.66 6.39 13.33
N ARG A 770 -52.65 5.07 13.11
CA ARG A 770 -53.73 4.15 12.68
C ARG A 770 -53.07 2.76 12.52
N GLY A 771 -53.59 1.62 12.99
CA GLY A 771 -54.74 1.34 13.84
C GLY A 771 -54.82 -0.17 14.14
N ARG A 772 -55.58 -0.57 15.17
CA ARG A 772 -55.77 -1.97 15.63
C ARG A 772 -55.99 -3.02 14.52
N VAL A 773 -55.47 -4.25 14.73
CA VAL A 773 -56.28 -5.46 15.01
C VAL A 773 -55.38 -6.59 15.62
N THR A 774 -56.01 -7.63 16.16
CA THR A 774 -55.47 -8.61 17.12
C THR A 774 -54.84 -9.88 16.54
N ALA A 775 -53.89 -10.42 17.31
CA ALA A 775 -53.53 -11.83 17.57
C ALA A 775 -54.30 -12.97 16.88
N ASP A 776 -53.60 -14.04 16.47
CA ASP A 776 -53.42 -15.25 17.33
C ASP A 776 -52.38 -16.24 16.76
N GLY A 777 -51.86 -17.17 17.59
CA GLY A 777 -51.22 -18.43 17.13
C GLY A 777 -49.70 -18.62 17.30
N GLY A 778 -49.27 -19.18 18.44
CA GLY A 778 -48.04 -19.99 18.54
C GLY A 778 -48.34 -21.49 18.34
N PRO A 779 -47.49 -22.47 18.77
CA PRO A 779 -46.23 -22.40 19.55
C PRO A 779 -45.02 -23.05 18.83
N GLY A 780 -43.77 -23.06 19.33
CA GLY A 780 -43.17 -22.42 20.52
C GLY A 780 -42.23 -23.36 21.33
N ARG A 781 -41.29 -22.76 22.10
CA ARG A 781 -40.35 -23.36 23.11
C ARG A 781 -39.11 -24.09 22.55
N TYR A 782 -37.93 -24.09 23.20
CA TYR A 782 -37.51 -23.46 24.48
C TYR A 782 -35.99 -23.13 24.55
N HIS A 783 -35.61 -22.20 25.43
CA HIS A 783 -34.22 -21.86 25.78
C HIS A 783 -33.50 -22.88 26.71
N ARG A 784 -32.17 -22.67 26.81
CA ARG A 784 -31.21 -22.96 27.91
C ARG A 784 -30.24 -24.12 27.62
N GLY A 785 -28.94 -23.97 27.87
CA GLY A 785 -28.19 -22.77 28.30
C GLY A 785 -26.81 -23.07 28.89
N MET A 786 -26.03 -22.02 29.21
CA MET A 786 -24.75 -22.15 29.92
C MET A 786 -24.89 -22.81 31.31
N PRO A 787 -23.84 -23.51 31.75
CA PRO A 787 -23.29 -23.32 33.10
C PRO A 787 -21.84 -22.79 33.06
N PRO A 788 -21.30 -22.19 34.17
CA PRO A 788 -20.09 -21.36 34.11
C PRO A 788 -18.94 -21.84 35.04
N ARG A 789 -17.90 -20.98 35.20
CA ARG A 789 -16.77 -20.95 36.16
C ARG A 789 -15.42 -21.41 35.59
N GLN A 790 -14.26 -20.93 36.07
CA GLN A 790 -13.89 -19.73 36.87
C GLN A 790 -12.37 -19.53 36.75
N ARG A 791 -11.92 -18.27 36.84
CA ARG A 791 -10.59 -17.81 37.32
C ARG A 791 -9.41 -18.80 37.21
N GLN A 792 -8.39 -18.39 36.47
CA GLN A 792 -7.26 -17.79 37.18
C GLN A 792 -6.94 -16.41 36.60
#